data_AF-A0A8J5WEN6-F1
#
_entry.id   AF-A0A8J5WEN6-F1
#
_cell.length_a   1.000
_cell.length_b   1.000
_cell.length_c   1.000
_cell.angle_alpha   90.00
_cell.angle_beta   90.00
_cell.angle_gamma   90.00
#
_symmetry.space_group_name_H-M   'P 1'
#
loop_
_entity.id
_entity.type
_entity.pdbx_description
1 polymer ?
#
loop_
_entity_poly.entity_id
_entity_poly.type
_entity_poly.pdbx_seq_one_letter_code
_entity_poly.pdbx_strand_id
1 'polypeptide(L)'
;MFTLITLYSTIIPISLYVSIEMIKFIQCTQFINNDLHMYHAESNTPALARTSNLNEELGQVEYIFSDKTGTLTRNLMEFFKCSIGGEMYGTGITEIEKGGAERAGVRIDGDEDKRSAAAVHEKGFNFDDARIMRGAWRNESNPEACKEFFRCLALCHTVLPEGEETPEKISYQAASPDEAALVAAAKNFGFFFYRRTPTTVIVRESHVERMGSIQDVQYEILNVLEFNSTRKRQSVVCRFPNGRLVLYCKGADNVIYERLADGNHVMKKTSREHLEQFGSAGLRTLCLAYRDLSREQYESWNEKFIQAKSSLRDRDKKLDEVAELIEKDLILIGCTAIEDKLQEGVPACIETLSAAGIKIWVLTGDKMETAINIAYACSLVNNDMKQFIISSETDAIREVEDRGDPVEIARIIKDSVKQSLKSYHEEAQHSLISTPGRKLALIIDGKCLMYALDPTLRVDLLGLSLICHSVVCCRVSPLQKAQVTSLVKKGARKITLSIGDGANDVSMIQAAHVGIGISGQEGMQAVMASDFAIAQFRYLTDLLLVHGRWSYLRLCKVITYFFYKNLTFTLTQFWFTFQTGFSGQRFYDDWFQSLYNVIFTALPVIIVGLFDKDVNASLSKKYPQLYQEGIRNSFFKWRVIAVWAFFAFYQSIVFYYFTAAASQHGHGSSGKILGLWDVSTMAFTCVVVTVNLRLLMACNSITRWHYFSVAGSIAAWFLFIFIYSAIMTSFDRQENEYFVIYVLMSTFFFYLTLLLVPIIALFGDFLYLSIQRWLFPYNYQIIQEMHKDDPHEYSMIQLPERSHLSPEEARSYAISMLPRETSKHTGFAFDSPGYESFFASQQGVGVPHKPWDVARRASMKKQRQQPQRSERS
;
A
#
# COMPACT_ATOMS: atom_id res chain seq x y z
N MET A 1 -41.57 33.92 11.73
CA MET A 1 -40.84 32.63 11.90
C MET A 1 -40.03 32.28 10.66
N PHE A 2 -40.65 32.05 9.48
CA PHE A 2 -39.92 31.72 8.25
C PHE A 2 -38.85 32.75 7.86
N THR A 3 -39.12 34.05 8.02
CA THR A 3 -38.13 35.13 7.79
C THR A 3 -36.88 35.01 8.66
N LEU A 4 -37.01 34.55 9.91
CA LEU A 4 -35.86 34.32 10.79
C LEU A 4 -35.10 33.05 10.39
N ILE A 5 -35.81 32.02 9.91
CA ILE A 5 -35.18 30.80 9.40
C ILE A 5 -34.33 31.11 8.16
N THR A 6 -34.85 31.91 7.22
CA THR A 6 -34.09 32.33 6.04
C THR A 6 -32.87 33.16 6.41
N LEU A 7 -33.02 34.04 7.41
CA LEU A 7 -31.95 34.90 7.91
C LEU A 7 -30.83 34.11 8.62
N TYR A 8 -31.17 33.01 9.33
CA TYR A 8 -30.21 32.12 9.98
C TYR A 8 -29.77 30.91 9.15
N SER A 9 -30.18 30.83 7.88
CA SER A 9 -29.83 29.72 6.98
C SER A 9 -28.31 29.56 6.79
N THR A 10 -27.54 30.64 7.01
CA THR A 10 -26.07 30.67 6.92
C THR A 10 -25.36 29.84 7.99
N ILE A 11 -26.06 29.38 9.03
CA ILE A 11 -25.49 28.47 10.06
C ILE A 11 -25.06 27.13 9.43
N ILE A 12 -25.79 26.64 8.42
CA ILE A 12 -25.45 25.41 7.69
C ILE A 12 -24.85 25.83 6.35
N PRO A 13 -23.51 25.78 6.22
CA PRO A 13 -22.89 26.51 5.14
C PRO A 13 -22.65 25.59 3.94
N ILE A 14 -23.34 25.87 2.83
CA ILE A 14 -23.27 25.12 1.58
C ILE A 14 -21.83 25.07 1.03
N SER A 15 -21.07 26.14 1.25
CA SER A 15 -19.66 26.26 0.84
C SER A 15 -18.70 25.31 1.56
N LEU A 16 -19.12 24.64 2.63
CA LEU A 16 -18.32 23.62 3.32
C LEU A 16 -18.01 22.46 2.38
N TYR A 17 -19.03 21.92 1.73
CA TYR A 17 -18.90 20.77 0.85
C TYR A 17 -17.94 21.06 -0.31
N VAL A 18 -18.12 22.20 -0.97
CA VAL A 18 -17.25 22.62 -2.09
C VAL A 18 -15.80 22.79 -1.64
N SER A 19 -15.58 23.39 -0.46
CA SER A 19 -14.22 23.59 0.07
C SER A 19 -13.54 22.26 0.41
N ILE A 20 -14.27 21.33 1.02
CA ILE A 20 -13.76 20.00 1.37
C ILE A 20 -13.40 19.21 0.11
N GLU A 21 -14.29 19.15 -0.87
CA GLU A 21 -14.05 18.43 -2.13
C GLU A 21 -12.83 19.01 -2.87
N MET A 22 -12.68 20.33 -2.90
CA MET A 22 -11.51 20.98 -3.49
C MET A 22 -10.22 20.62 -2.75
N ILE A 23 -10.22 20.65 -1.42
CA ILE A 23 -9.06 20.26 -0.60
C ILE A 23 -8.68 18.80 -0.88
N LYS A 24 -9.67 17.90 -0.83
CA LYS A 24 -9.48 16.47 -1.08
C LYS A 24 -8.91 16.18 -2.46
N PHE A 25 -9.47 16.80 -3.50
CA PHE A 25 -9.01 16.66 -4.87
C PHE A 25 -7.55 17.10 -5.05
N ILE A 26 -7.17 18.25 -4.47
CA ILE A 26 -5.79 18.76 -4.55
C ILE A 26 -4.84 17.87 -3.74
N GLN A 27 -5.25 17.37 -2.56
CA GLN A 27 -4.43 16.45 -1.78
C GLN A 27 -4.10 15.17 -2.56
N CYS A 28 -5.08 14.57 -3.24
CA CYS A 28 -4.85 13.41 -4.11
C CYS A 28 -3.92 13.73 -5.28
N THR A 29 -4.31 14.72 -6.09
CA THR A 29 -3.69 14.97 -7.40
C THR A 29 -2.31 15.61 -7.28
N GLN A 30 -2.09 16.47 -6.28
CA GLN A 30 -0.84 17.21 -6.13
C GLN A 30 0.09 16.64 -5.07
N PHE A 31 -0.42 16.03 -3.99
CA PHE A 31 0.45 15.51 -2.93
C PHE A 31 0.67 14.01 -3.01
N ILE A 32 -0.38 13.19 -3.14
CA ILE A 32 -0.22 11.74 -3.20
C ILE A 32 0.38 11.31 -4.54
N ASN A 33 -0.20 11.77 -5.67
CA ASN A 33 0.21 11.31 -7.00
C ASN A 33 1.63 11.75 -7.39
N ASN A 34 2.10 12.87 -6.84
CA ASN A 34 3.41 13.45 -7.15
C ASN A 34 4.44 13.24 -6.03
N ASP A 35 4.18 12.33 -5.09
CA ASP A 35 5.16 12.01 -4.04
C ASP A 35 6.27 11.10 -4.57
N LEU A 36 7.50 11.63 -4.58
CA LEU A 36 8.69 10.90 -5.01
C LEU A 36 9.05 9.75 -4.06
N HIS A 37 8.65 9.79 -2.79
CA HIS A 37 8.88 8.68 -1.86
C HIS A 37 8.01 7.46 -2.16
N MET A 38 6.91 7.65 -2.90
CA MET A 38 6.02 6.58 -3.34
C MET A 38 6.13 6.30 -4.85
N TYR A 39 7.23 6.72 -5.47
CA TYR A 39 7.54 6.46 -6.87
C TYR A 39 8.48 5.27 -7.01
N HIS A 40 8.07 4.26 -7.77
CA HIS A 40 8.89 3.09 -8.05
C HIS A 40 9.71 3.27 -9.33
N ALA A 41 11.03 3.38 -9.16
CA ALA A 41 11.95 3.66 -10.25
C ALA A 41 12.05 2.52 -11.27
N GLU A 42 12.04 1.25 -10.84
CA GLU A 42 12.25 0.10 -11.74
C GLU A 42 11.07 -0.11 -12.70
N SER A 43 9.83 0.11 -12.22
CA SER A 43 8.62 -0.02 -13.05
C SER A 43 8.11 1.32 -13.59
N ASN A 44 8.79 2.44 -13.29
CA ASN A 44 8.35 3.79 -13.62
C ASN A 44 6.87 4.04 -13.22
N THR A 45 6.50 3.66 -11.99
CA THR A 45 5.11 3.70 -11.53
C THR A 45 4.98 4.60 -10.30
N PRO A 46 4.25 5.73 -10.39
CA PRO A 46 3.91 6.56 -9.23
C PRO A 46 2.73 5.97 -8.45
N ALA A 47 2.55 6.44 -7.21
CA ALA A 47 1.28 6.24 -6.51
C ALA A 47 0.16 6.99 -7.24
N LEU A 48 -1.06 6.44 -7.25
CA LEU A 48 -2.22 7.04 -7.90
C LEU A 48 -3.45 6.95 -7.00
N ALA A 49 -3.95 8.10 -6.56
CA ALA A 49 -5.27 8.23 -5.97
C ALA A 49 -6.32 8.27 -7.10
N ARG A 50 -7.19 7.26 -7.14
CA ARG A 50 -8.30 7.13 -8.10
C ARG A 50 -9.59 7.72 -7.55
N THR A 51 -9.80 7.61 -6.24
CA THR A 51 -10.94 8.17 -5.52
C THR A 51 -10.46 9.34 -4.65
N SER A 52 -11.06 10.54 -4.80
CA SER A 52 -10.70 11.72 -3.99
C SER A 52 -11.36 11.75 -2.61
N ASN A 53 -12.40 10.96 -2.39
CA ASN A 53 -13.33 11.21 -1.28
C ASN A 53 -12.91 10.53 0.03
N LEU A 54 -11.86 9.71 0.02
CA LEU A 54 -11.48 8.80 1.11
C LEU A 54 -10.16 9.17 1.82
N ASN A 55 -9.61 10.35 1.53
CA ASN A 55 -8.28 10.74 2.02
C ASN A 55 -8.18 10.79 3.54
N GLU A 56 -9.24 11.25 4.21
CA GLU A 56 -9.32 11.29 5.66
C GLU A 56 -9.46 9.89 6.29
N GLU A 57 -10.08 8.96 5.59
CA GLU A 57 -10.27 7.59 6.08
C GLU A 57 -8.93 6.85 6.15
N LEU A 58 -7.98 7.17 5.26
CA LEU A 58 -6.59 6.70 5.33
C LEU A 58 -5.91 7.06 6.66
N GLY A 59 -6.36 8.10 7.37
CA GLY A 59 -5.86 8.48 8.70
C GLY A 59 -6.52 7.74 9.86
N GLN A 60 -7.49 6.86 9.59
CA GLN A 60 -8.34 6.21 10.60
C GLN A 60 -8.38 4.68 10.48
N VAL A 61 -7.59 4.10 9.58
CA VAL A 61 -7.54 2.66 9.32
C VAL A 61 -7.07 1.91 10.57
N GLU A 62 -7.83 0.92 11.02
CA GLU A 62 -7.44 0.06 12.16
C GLU A 62 -7.11 -1.37 11.72
N TYR A 63 -7.75 -1.86 10.65
CA TYR A 63 -7.57 -3.22 10.14
C TYR A 63 -7.10 -3.18 8.68
N ILE A 64 -6.03 -3.91 8.38
CA ILE A 64 -5.51 -4.13 7.03
C ILE A 64 -5.70 -5.61 6.68
N PHE A 65 -6.38 -5.90 5.57
CA PHE A 65 -6.47 -7.24 4.98
C PHE A 65 -5.51 -7.31 3.79
N SER A 66 -4.50 -8.16 3.87
CA SER A 66 -3.48 -8.31 2.83
C SER A 66 -3.57 -9.68 2.20
N ASP A 67 -3.46 -9.75 0.87
CA ASP A 67 -3.05 -10.98 0.23
C ASP A 67 -1.55 -11.23 0.46
N LYS A 68 -1.11 -12.47 0.23
CA LYS A 68 0.28 -12.89 0.32
C LYS A 68 0.99 -12.83 -1.03
N THR A 69 0.42 -13.46 -2.06
CA THR A 69 1.10 -13.61 -3.37
C THR A 69 1.05 -12.27 -4.08
N GLY A 70 2.18 -11.81 -4.63
CA GLY A 70 2.23 -10.56 -5.41
C GLY A 70 2.02 -9.27 -4.62
N THR A 71 1.52 -9.37 -3.38
CA THR A 71 1.35 -8.27 -2.42
C THR A 71 2.47 -8.23 -1.39
N LEU A 72 2.65 -9.30 -0.60
CA LEU A 72 3.78 -9.41 0.33
C LEU A 72 5.01 -9.99 -0.37
N THR A 73 4.80 -10.85 -1.37
CA THR A 73 5.87 -11.40 -2.21
C THR A 73 5.99 -10.64 -3.54
N ARG A 74 7.15 -10.74 -4.19
CA ARG A 74 7.41 -10.10 -5.51
C ARG A 74 6.79 -10.86 -6.68
N ASN A 75 6.28 -12.08 -6.43
CA ASN A 75 5.88 -13.01 -7.48
C ASN A 75 6.99 -13.29 -8.50
N LEU A 76 8.25 -13.20 -8.03
CA LEU A 76 9.45 -13.52 -8.79
C LEU A 76 9.94 -14.86 -8.26
N MET A 77 9.66 -15.90 -9.03
CA MET A 77 9.98 -17.28 -8.69
C MET A 77 11.44 -17.56 -9.03
N GLU A 78 12.21 -18.01 -8.04
CA GLU A 78 13.61 -18.36 -8.23
C GLU A 78 13.87 -19.81 -7.82
N PHE A 79 14.56 -20.56 -8.68
CA PHE A 79 15.01 -21.90 -8.30
C PHE A 79 16.07 -21.81 -7.19
N PHE A 80 15.82 -22.43 -6.04
CA PHE A 80 16.61 -22.19 -4.83
C PHE A 80 17.27 -23.45 -4.24
N LYS A 81 16.50 -24.54 -4.08
CA LYS A 81 16.99 -25.84 -3.58
C LYS A 81 16.38 -26.98 -4.39
N CYS A 82 17.00 -28.15 -4.34
CA CYS A 82 16.40 -29.37 -4.87
C CYS A 82 16.84 -30.60 -4.07
N SER A 83 16.09 -31.69 -4.21
CA SER A 83 16.44 -33.01 -3.70
C SER A 83 16.44 -33.99 -4.86
N ILE A 84 17.56 -34.63 -5.17
CA ILE A 84 17.72 -35.56 -6.30
C ILE A 84 18.24 -36.89 -5.74
N GLY A 85 17.60 -38.00 -6.10
CA GLY A 85 18.10 -39.33 -5.67
C GLY A 85 18.11 -39.56 -4.15
N GLY A 86 17.44 -38.71 -3.36
CA GLY A 86 17.47 -38.75 -1.90
C GLY A 86 18.55 -37.87 -1.24
N GLU A 87 19.28 -37.05 -2.02
CA GLU A 87 20.25 -36.07 -1.50
C GLU A 87 19.76 -34.63 -1.72
N MET A 88 19.94 -33.75 -0.75
CA MET A 88 19.63 -32.31 -0.87
C MET A 88 20.78 -31.51 -1.45
N TYR A 89 20.46 -30.58 -2.33
CA TYR A 89 21.38 -29.63 -2.95
C TYR A 89 20.87 -28.20 -2.83
N GLY A 90 21.81 -27.26 -2.74
CA GLY A 90 21.58 -25.83 -2.57
C GLY A 90 21.98 -25.34 -1.18
N THR A 91 22.94 -24.41 -1.10
CA THR A 91 23.48 -23.87 0.16
C THR A 91 22.84 -22.54 0.59
N GLY A 92 21.89 -22.01 -0.19
CA GLY A 92 21.20 -20.77 0.12
C GLY A 92 20.36 -20.85 1.40
N ILE A 93 20.35 -19.76 2.17
CA ILE A 93 19.49 -19.59 3.35
C ILE A 93 18.39 -18.59 2.99
N THR A 94 17.12 -18.97 3.17
CA THR A 94 15.98 -18.06 2.88
C THR A 94 15.85 -16.99 3.98
N GLU A 95 15.17 -15.88 3.68
CA GLU A 95 14.83 -14.88 4.71
C GLU A 95 14.03 -15.49 5.88
N ILE A 96 13.23 -16.51 5.57
CA ILE A 96 12.42 -17.28 6.51
C ILE A 96 13.31 -18.13 7.43
N GLU A 97 14.27 -18.86 6.86
CA GLU A 97 15.25 -19.66 7.61
C GLU A 97 16.14 -18.75 8.48
N LYS A 98 16.54 -17.59 7.97
CA LYS A 98 17.30 -16.57 8.73
C LYS A 98 16.50 -16.07 9.93
N GLY A 99 15.24 -15.68 9.73
CA GLY A 99 14.34 -15.33 10.82
C GLY A 99 14.11 -16.50 11.79
N GLY A 100 14.10 -17.74 11.30
CA GLY A 100 14.12 -18.97 12.11
C GLY A 100 15.35 -19.14 13.00
N ALA A 101 16.54 -18.86 12.46
CA ALA A 101 17.79 -18.99 13.20
C ALA A 101 17.98 -17.88 14.22
N GLU A 102 17.64 -16.64 13.88
CA GLU A 102 17.61 -15.51 14.80
C GLU A 102 16.67 -15.80 15.99
N ARG A 103 15.52 -16.44 15.72
CA ARG A 103 14.58 -16.94 16.73
C ARG A 103 15.17 -18.01 17.66
N ALA A 104 16.10 -18.83 17.18
CA ALA A 104 16.81 -19.83 17.98
C ALA A 104 18.00 -19.24 18.77
N GLY A 105 18.21 -17.91 18.70
CA GLY A 105 19.35 -17.23 19.31
C GLY A 105 20.66 -17.41 18.54
N VAL A 106 20.61 -18.00 17.34
CA VAL A 106 21.76 -18.20 16.45
C VAL A 106 21.82 -16.99 15.52
N ARG A 107 22.75 -16.07 15.77
CA ARG A 107 23.04 -14.99 14.83
C ARG A 107 23.75 -15.60 13.61
N ILE A 108 23.03 -15.67 12.50
CA ILE A 108 23.63 -15.88 11.19
C ILE A 108 24.05 -14.50 10.70
N ASP A 109 25.25 -14.07 11.08
CA ASP A 109 25.90 -12.93 10.42
C ASP A 109 25.98 -13.27 8.92
N GLY A 110 25.57 -12.32 8.08
CA GLY A 110 25.30 -12.57 6.67
C GLY A 110 26.47 -13.24 5.96
N ASP A 111 26.35 -14.53 5.66
CA ASP A 111 27.18 -15.24 4.68
C ASP A 111 26.90 -14.74 3.24
N GLU A 112 26.39 -13.51 3.06
CA GLU A 112 26.44 -12.82 1.77
C GLU A 112 27.91 -12.60 1.33
N ASP A 113 28.84 -12.53 2.30
CA ASP A 113 30.29 -12.38 2.06
C ASP A 113 31.02 -13.71 1.73
N LYS A 114 30.34 -14.85 1.77
CA LYS A 114 30.86 -16.13 1.23
C LYS A 114 30.13 -16.62 -0.01
N ARG A 115 29.44 -15.72 -0.73
CA ARG A 115 29.03 -16.04 -2.10
C ARG A 115 30.28 -16.25 -2.93
N SER A 116 30.40 -17.40 -3.58
CA SER A 116 31.47 -17.63 -4.53
C SER A 116 31.43 -16.50 -5.57
N ALA A 117 32.58 -15.92 -5.94
CA ALA A 117 32.70 -14.85 -6.95
C ALA A 117 32.25 -15.25 -8.38
N ALA A 118 31.55 -16.38 -8.46
CA ALA A 118 31.24 -17.23 -9.57
C ALA A 118 29.73 -17.57 -9.64
N ALA A 119 28.92 -17.07 -8.70
CA ALA A 119 27.47 -17.22 -8.69
C ALA A 119 26.86 -16.45 -9.87
N VAL A 120 26.20 -17.17 -10.78
CA VAL A 120 25.50 -16.59 -11.92
C VAL A 120 24.16 -16.06 -11.41
N HIS A 121 23.99 -14.73 -11.43
CA HIS A 121 22.71 -14.11 -11.10
C HIS A 121 21.90 -13.92 -12.38
N GLU A 122 21.00 -14.88 -12.64
CA GLU A 122 20.04 -14.81 -13.72
C GLU A 122 18.63 -14.70 -13.12
N LYS A 123 17.76 -13.89 -13.73
CA LYS A 123 16.35 -13.79 -13.31
C LYS A 123 15.72 -15.19 -13.32
N GLY A 124 15.19 -15.62 -12.18
CA GLY A 124 14.58 -16.93 -12.00
C GLY A 124 15.51 -18.05 -11.50
N PHE A 125 16.79 -17.74 -11.24
CA PHE A 125 17.77 -18.70 -10.74
C PHE A 125 18.59 -18.13 -9.58
N ASN A 126 18.47 -18.73 -8.40
CA ASN A 126 19.19 -18.35 -7.19
C ASN A 126 19.66 -19.61 -6.44
N PHE A 127 20.42 -20.44 -7.15
CA PHE A 127 20.93 -21.70 -6.65
C PHE A 127 22.46 -21.67 -6.66
N ASP A 128 23.07 -22.02 -5.52
CA ASP A 128 24.51 -22.20 -5.39
C ASP A 128 24.78 -23.55 -4.70
N ASP A 129 25.48 -24.44 -5.40
CA ASP A 129 26.03 -25.68 -4.86
C ASP A 129 27.11 -26.21 -5.81
N ALA A 130 28.36 -26.21 -5.35
CA ALA A 130 29.50 -26.63 -6.15
C ALA A 130 29.43 -28.12 -6.58
N ARG A 131 28.63 -28.94 -5.89
CA ARG A 131 28.47 -30.37 -6.18
C ARG A 131 27.79 -30.66 -7.50
N ILE A 132 26.78 -29.88 -7.86
CA ILE A 132 25.98 -30.11 -9.08
C ILE A 132 26.21 -29.04 -10.15
N MET A 133 26.70 -27.85 -9.79
CA MET A 133 26.91 -26.77 -10.75
C MET A 133 28.06 -27.06 -11.73
N ARG A 134 28.03 -26.41 -12.90
CA ARG A 134 29.12 -26.46 -13.91
C ARG A 134 29.50 -27.87 -14.38
N GLY A 135 28.54 -28.79 -14.40
CA GLY A 135 28.77 -30.17 -14.82
C GLY A 135 29.42 -31.06 -13.74
N ALA A 136 29.57 -30.57 -12.50
CA ALA A 136 30.05 -31.37 -11.38
C ALA A 136 29.09 -32.50 -10.98
N TRP A 137 27.80 -32.38 -11.33
CA TRP A 137 26.76 -33.42 -11.15
C TRP A 137 27.13 -34.78 -11.75
N ARG A 138 28.11 -34.82 -12.66
CA ARG A 138 28.64 -36.05 -13.26
C ARG A 138 29.47 -36.91 -12.28
N ASN A 139 30.01 -36.29 -11.24
CA ASN A 139 30.87 -36.94 -10.25
C ASN A 139 30.08 -37.41 -9.01
N GLU A 140 28.78 -37.15 -8.95
CA GLU A 140 27.92 -37.53 -7.83
C GLU A 140 27.64 -39.03 -7.80
N SER A 141 27.16 -39.50 -6.64
CA SER A 141 26.86 -40.91 -6.37
C SER A 141 25.86 -41.52 -7.37
N ASN A 142 24.90 -40.71 -7.86
CA ASN A 142 23.85 -41.11 -8.80
C ASN A 142 23.73 -40.14 -10.00
N PRO A 143 24.63 -40.23 -10.99
CA PRO A 143 24.67 -39.29 -12.12
C PRO A 143 23.48 -39.48 -13.08
N GLU A 144 22.96 -40.69 -13.23
CA GLU A 144 21.78 -40.94 -14.08
C GLU A 144 20.50 -40.34 -13.50
N ALA A 145 20.34 -40.33 -12.16
CA ALA A 145 19.19 -39.65 -11.53
C ALA A 145 19.25 -38.13 -11.73
N CYS A 146 20.43 -37.53 -11.62
CA CYS A 146 20.65 -36.11 -11.90
C CYS A 146 20.34 -35.76 -13.37
N LYS A 147 20.78 -36.60 -14.29
CA LYS A 147 20.51 -36.44 -15.73
C LYS A 147 19.02 -36.52 -16.05
N GLU A 148 18.30 -37.51 -15.51
CA GLU A 148 16.85 -37.62 -15.69
C GLU A 148 16.10 -36.44 -15.03
N PHE A 149 16.60 -35.93 -13.90
CA PHE A 149 16.06 -34.75 -13.23
C PHE A 149 16.15 -33.50 -14.12
N PHE A 150 17.36 -33.18 -14.63
CA PHE A 150 17.54 -32.00 -15.48
C PHE A 150 16.83 -32.12 -16.82
N ARG A 151 16.73 -33.32 -17.39
CA ARG A 151 15.89 -33.59 -18.57
C ARG A 151 14.42 -33.35 -18.30
N CYS A 152 13.92 -33.81 -17.14
CA CYS A 152 12.54 -33.57 -16.75
C CYS A 152 12.25 -32.05 -16.68
N LEU A 153 13.16 -31.26 -16.11
CA LEU A 153 13.06 -29.79 -16.08
C LEU A 153 13.06 -29.15 -17.48
N ALA A 154 13.90 -29.66 -18.39
CA ALA A 154 14.06 -29.13 -19.75
C ALA A 154 13.01 -29.61 -20.77
N LEU A 155 12.23 -30.65 -20.46
CA LEU A 155 11.28 -31.26 -21.40
C LEU A 155 9.83 -31.16 -20.93
N CYS A 156 9.57 -31.29 -19.63
CA CYS A 156 8.21 -31.34 -19.07
C CYS A 156 7.67 -29.92 -18.82
N HIS A 157 7.48 -29.12 -19.87
CA HIS A 157 6.92 -27.76 -19.76
C HIS A 157 6.25 -27.30 -21.06
N THR A 158 5.52 -26.18 -21.01
CA THR A 158 4.93 -25.50 -22.19
C THR A 158 5.63 -24.19 -22.56
N VAL A 159 6.71 -23.82 -21.86
CA VAL A 159 7.54 -22.63 -22.11
C VAL A 159 8.00 -22.50 -23.57
N LEU A 160 8.00 -21.26 -24.07
CA LEU A 160 8.47 -20.86 -25.39
C LEU A 160 9.75 -20.00 -25.26
N PRO A 161 10.82 -20.33 -26.00
CA PRO A 161 12.02 -19.50 -26.05
C PRO A 161 11.86 -18.39 -27.10
N GLU A 162 12.22 -17.16 -26.73
CA GLU A 162 12.27 -15.99 -27.61
C GLU A 162 13.69 -15.40 -27.60
N GLY A 163 14.13 -14.85 -28.75
CA GLY A 163 15.44 -14.20 -28.88
C GLY A 163 16.49 -15.02 -29.63
N GLU A 164 17.75 -14.61 -29.52
CA GLU A 164 18.87 -15.32 -30.16
C GLU A 164 19.14 -16.65 -29.44
N GLU A 165 19.55 -17.68 -30.19
CA GLU A 165 19.81 -19.05 -29.70
C GLU A 165 21.13 -19.18 -28.92
N THR A 166 21.39 -18.21 -28.05
CA THR A 166 22.54 -18.16 -27.15
C THR A 166 22.04 -18.11 -25.72
N PRO A 167 22.72 -18.77 -24.76
CA PRO A 167 22.30 -18.76 -23.36
C PRO A 167 22.15 -17.35 -22.80
N GLU A 168 22.98 -16.38 -23.18
CA GLU A 168 22.94 -15.04 -22.57
C GLU A 168 21.78 -14.15 -23.05
N LYS A 169 21.25 -14.40 -24.26
CA LYS A 169 20.26 -13.51 -24.89
C LYS A 169 18.86 -14.12 -25.05
N ILE A 170 18.68 -15.39 -24.70
CA ILE A 170 17.37 -16.02 -24.79
C ILE A 170 16.48 -15.61 -23.61
N SER A 171 15.22 -15.33 -23.88
CA SER A 171 14.18 -15.09 -22.87
C SER A 171 13.12 -16.18 -22.95
N TYR A 172 12.64 -16.64 -21.79
CA TYR A 172 11.62 -17.68 -21.70
C TYR A 172 10.26 -17.08 -21.38
N GLN A 173 9.29 -17.29 -22.27
CA GLN A 173 7.88 -16.95 -22.05
C GLN A 173 7.14 -18.19 -21.54
N ALA A 174 6.55 -18.08 -20.35
CA ALA A 174 5.85 -19.18 -19.70
C ALA A 174 4.45 -18.74 -19.24
N ALA A 175 3.52 -19.70 -19.19
CA ALA A 175 2.18 -19.45 -18.63
C ALA A 175 2.20 -19.29 -17.11
N SER A 176 3.23 -19.80 -16.44
CA SER A 176 3.48 -19.61 -15.01
C SER A 176 4.94 -19.25 -14.74
N PRO A 177 5.22 -18.37 -13.77
CA PRO A 177 6.60 -18.00 -13.42
C PRO A 177 7.38 -19.18 -12.82
N ASP A 178 6.69 -20.11 -12.15
CA ASP A 178 7.27 -21.36 -11.64
C ASP A 178 7.93 -22.17 -12.77
N GLU A 179 7.26 -22.31 -13.93
CA GLU A 179 7.85 -23.00 -15.08
C GLU A 179 9.05 -22.27 -15.68
N ALA A 180 9.00 -20.93 -15.75
CA ALA A 180 10.12 -20.14 -16.24
C ALA A 180 11.38 -20.36 -15.36
N ALA A 181 11.20 -20.38 -14.03
CA ALA A 181 12.28 -20.65 -13.08
C ALA A 181 12.87 -22.06 -13.25
N LEU A 182 12.03 -23.08 -13.46
CA LEU A 182 12.50 -24.45 -13.70
C LEU A 182 13.31 -24.59 -15.00
N VAL A 183 12.90 -23.93 -16.07
CA VAL A 183 13.63 -23.95 -17.36
C VAL A 183 14.92 -23.14 -17.28
N ALA A 184 14.91 -21.99 -16.59
CA ALA A 184 16.11 -21.22 -16.29
C ALA A 184 17.11 -22.05 -15.47
N ALA A 185 16.63 -22.85 -14.52
CA ALA A 185 17.47 -23.77 -13.77
C ALA A 185 18.08 -24.87 -14.67
N ALA A 186 17.28 -25.51 -15.52
CA ALA A 186 17.78 -26.52 -16.45
C ALA A 186 18.91 -25.98 -17.35
N LYS A 187 18.73 -24.76 -17.87
CA LYS A 187 19.75 -24.04 -18.64
C LYS A 187 21.06 -23.89 -17.85
N ASN A 188 20.99 -23.44 -16.60
CA ASN A 188 22.17 -23.23 -15.76
C ASN A 188 22.86 -24.55 -15.32
N PHE A 189 22.13 -25.66 -15.26
CA PHE A 189 22.70 -27.00 -15.04
C PHE A 189 23.33 -27.63 -16.29
N GLY A 190 23.27 -26.96 -17.44
CA GLY A 190 23.85 -27.43 -18.71
C GLY A 190 22.90 -28.21 -19.60
N PHE A 191 21.59 -28.06 -19.40
CA PHE A 191 20.51 -28.56 -20.25
C PHE A 191 19.77 -27.38 -20.87
N PHE A 192 20.38 -26.82 -21.91
CA PHE A 192 19.90 -25.57 -22.51
C PHE A 192 18.81 -25.82 -23.54
N PHE A 193 17.56 -25.54 -23.16
CA PHE A 193 16.41 -25.53 -24.07
C PHE A 193 16.38 -24.21 -24.86
N TYR A 194 16.40 -24.28 -26.20
CA TYR A 194 16.46 -23.07 -27.03
C TYR A 194 15.55 -23.06 -28.25
N ARG A 195 15.00 -24.21 -28.66
CA ARG A 195 14.07 -24.27 -29.80
C ARG A 195 12.94 -25.27 -29.54
N ARG A 196 11.71 -24.85 -29.85
CA ARG A 196 10.50 -25.67 -29.79
C ARG A 196 9.71 -25.55 -31.09
N THR A 197 9.32 -26.68 -31.64
CA THR A 197 8.30 -26.81 -32.68
C THR A 197 7.08 -27.54 -32.08
N PRO A 198 5.93 -27.63 -32.78
CA PRO A 198 4.75 -28.33 -32.27
C PRO A 198 4.99 -29.82 -31.95
N THR A 199 5.98 -30.45 -32.58
CA THR A 199 6.27 -31.90 -32.44
C THR A 199 7.68 -32.18 -31.93
N THR A 200 8.56 -31.18 -31.84
CA THR A 200 9.96 -31.40 -31.45
C THR A 200 10.47 -30.32 -30.50
N VAL A 201 11.29 -30.73 -29.54
CA VAL A 201 12.01 -29.86 -28.61
C VAL A 201 13.50 -30.14 -28.76
N ILE A 202 14.31 -29.10 -28.91
CA ILE A 202 15.76 -29.23 -29.03
C ILE A 202 16.40 -28.70 -27.76
N VAL A 203 17.15 -29.59 -27.11
CA VAL A 203 17.90 -29.29 -25.88
C VAL A 203 19.36 -29.55 -26.15
N ARG A 204 20.19 -28.56 -25.84
CA ARG A 204 21.64 -28.68 -25.85
C ARG A 204 22.09 -29.31 -24.54
N GLU A 205 22.46 -30.58 -24.59
CA GLU A 205 22.89 -31.35 -23.42
C GLU A 205 24.41 -31.39 -23.29
N SER A 206 24.90 -31.23 -22.07
CA SER A 206 26.29 -31.52 -21.74
C SER A 206 26.42 -33.01 -21.33
N HIS A 207 26.86 -33.87 -22.26
CA HIS A 207 26.90 -35.33 -22.05
C HIS A 207 28.05 -35.82 -21.15
N VAL A 208 27.80 -36.91 -20.42
CA VAL A 208 28.77 -37.65 -19.56
C VAL A 208 29.78 -38.46 -20.38
N GLU A 209 29.35 -39.07 -21.48
CA GLU A 209 30.10 -40.13 -22.18
C GLU A 209 31.32 -39.65 -23.00
N ARG A 210 31.45 -38.34 -23.23
CA ARG A 210 32.64 -37.70 -23.81
C ARG A 210 32.89 -36.38 -23.11
N MET A 211 34.00 -36.28 -22.39
CA MET A 211 34.42 -35.07 -21.69
C MET A 211 34.42 -33.88 -22.66
N GLY A 212 33.50 -32.93 -22.47
CA GLY A 212 33.45 -31.68 -23.23
C GLY A 212 32.63 -31.67 -24.54
N SER A 213 31.95 -32.76 -24.95
CA SER A 213 31.08 -32.68 -26.14
C SER A 213 29.69 -32.15 -25.78
N ILE A 214 29.40 -30.94 -26.24
CA ILE A 214 28.05 -30.36 -26.25
C ILE A 214 27.33 -30.93 -27.47
N GLN A 215 26.17 -31.56 -27.27
CA GLN A 215 25.36 -32.08 -28.37
C GLN A 215 23.94 -31.53 -28.29
N ASP A 216 23.45 -31.07 -29.44
CA ASP A 216 22.05 -30.69 -29.59
C ASP A 216 21.24 -31.98 -29.80
N VAL A 217 20.42 -32.33 -28.81
CA VAL A 217 19.56 -33.51 -28.79
C VAL A 217 18.15 -33.09 -29.16
N GLN A 218 17.60 -33.71 -30.20
CA GLN A 218 16.23 -33.47 -30.65
C GLN A 218 15.29 -34.52 -30.04
N TYR A 219 14.35 -34.04 -29.24
CA TYR A 219 13.29 -34.83 -28.63
C TYR A 219 12.00 -34.68 -29.42
N GLU A 220 11.35 -35.79 -29.76
CA GLU A 220 10.03 -35.75 -30.38
C GLU A 220 8.98 -35.75 -29.27
N ILE A 221 8.21 -34.66 -29.16
CA ILE A 221 7.12 -34.53 -28.19
C ILE A 221 5.85 -35.12 -28.81
N LEU A 222 5.39 -36.23 -28.24
CA LEU A 222 4.26 -36.98 -28.77
C LEU A 222 2.94 -36.44 -28.23
N ASN A 223 2.84 -36.30 -26.90
CA ASN A 223 1.67 -35.75 -26.23
C ASN A 223 2.10 -34.88 -25.05
N VAL A 224 1.39 -33.77 -24.88
CA VAL A 224 1.48 -32.92 -23.70
C VAL A 224 0.15 -33.04 -22.95
N LEU A 225 0.22 -33.50 -21.71
CA LEU A 225 -0.89 -33.49 -20.76
C LEU A 225 -0.77 -32.22 -19.94
N GLU A 226 -1.53 -31.21 -20.34
CA GLU A 226 -1.47 -29.88 -19.74
C GLU A 226 -1.85 -29.87 -18.25
N PHE A 227 -1.35 -28.85 -17.56
CA PHE A 227 -1.72 -28.58 -16.19
C PHE A 227 -3.19 -28.14 -16.10
N ASN A 228 -3.91 -28.69 -15.13
CA ASN A 228 -5.25 -28.21 -14.74
C ASN A 228 -5.33 -28.12 -13.22
N SER A 229 -6.08 -27.12 -12.71
CA SER A 229 -6.38 -26.90 -11.29
C SER A 229 -6.95 -28.13 -10.57
N THR A 230 -7.67 -29.00 -11.28
CA THR A 230 -8.22 -30.25 -10.75
C THR A 230 -7.14 -31.32 -10.59
N ARG A 231 -6.30 -31.53 -11.62
CA ARG A 231 -5.25 -32.57 -11.65
C ARG A 231 -3.97 -32.18 -10.91
N LYS A 232 -3.65 -30.89 -10.79
CA LYS A 232 -2.48 -30.30 -10.09
C LYS A 232 -1.13 -30.91 -10.48
N ARG A 233 -1.01 -31.38 -11.73
CA ARG A 233 0.19 -31.97 -12.32
C ARG A 233 0.18 -31.75 -13.82
N GLN A 234 1.35 -31.90 -14.44
CA GLN A 234 1.58 -31.80 -15.86
C GLN A 234 2.52 -32.90 -16.30
N SER A 235 2.26 -33.47 -17.47
CA SER A 235 3.08 -34.57 -17.98
C SER A 235 3.36 -34.41 -19.46
N VAL A 236 4.51 -34.92 -19.90
CA VAL A 236 4.92 -34.91 -21.30
C VAL A 236 5.42 -36.30 -21.67
N VAL A 237 4.88 -36.83 -22.77
CA VAL A 237 5.37 -38.06 -23.40
C VAL A 237 6.32 -37.66 -24.52
N CYS A 238 7.56 -38.12 -24.44
CA CYS A 238 8.59 -37.82 -25.42
C CYS A 238 9.29 -39.08 -25.92
N ARG A 239 9.72 -39.04 -27.18
CA ARG A 239 10.55 -40.07 -27.81
C ARG A 239 11.96 -39.53 -27.99
N PHE A 240 12.92 -40.29 -27.50
CA PHE A 240 14.34 -40.02 -27.61
C PHE A 240 14.86 -40.43 -28.99
N PRO A 241 16.00 -39.88 -29.46
CA PRO A 241 16.63 -40.29 -30.72
C PRO A 241 16.99 -41.78 -30.79
N ASN A 242 17.21 -42.43 -29.65
CA ASN A 242 17.50 -43.87 -29.55
C ASN A 242 16.22 -44.75 -29.58
N GLY A 243 15.04 -44.16 -29.75
CA GLY A 243 13.75 -44.85 -29.75
C GLY A 243 13.12 -45.09 -28.37
N ARG A 244 13.79 -44.70 -27.27
CA ARG A 244 13.23 -44.80 -25.91
C ARG A 244 12.03 -43.86 -25.75
N LEU A 245 10.93 -44.36 -25.21
CA LEU A 245 9.73 -43.59 -24.89
C LEU A 245 9.66 -43.34 -23.38
N VAL A 246 9.58 -42.08 -22.99
CA VAL A 246 9.56 -41.68 -21.58
C VAL A 246 8.39 -40.73 -21.34
N LEU A 247 7.63 -41.02 -20.28
CA LEU A 247 6.68 -40.09 -19.67
C LEU A 247 7.38 -39.35 -18.55
N TYR A 248 7.49 -38.03 -18.65
CA TYR A 248 7.86 -37.17 -17.54
C TYR A 248 6.61 -36.58 -16.90
N CYS A 249 6.56 -36.52 -15.58
CA CYS A 249 5.46 -35.96 -14.82
C CYS A 249 6.00 -35.06 -13.71
N LYS A 250 5.47 -33.83 -13.63
CA LYS A 250 5.76 -32.88 -12.55
C LYS A 250 4.45 -32.44 -11.89
N GLY A 251 4.42 -32.31 -10.57
CA GLY A 251 3.20 -31.89 -9.89
C GLY A 251 3.35 -31.72 -8.39
N ALA A 252 2.21 -31.49 -7.73
CA ALA A 252 2.13 -31.38 -6.28
C ALA A 252 2.56 -32.69 -5.58
N ASP A 253 3.13 -32.54 -4.38
CA ASP A 253 3.57 -33.63 -3.50
C ASP A 253 2.56 -34.78 -3.39
N ASN A 254 1.38 -34.53 -2.82
CA ASN A 254 0.40 -35.59 -2.56
C ASN A 254 -0.05 -36.29 -3.86
N VAL A 255 -0.18 -35.53 -4.95
CA VAL A 255 -0.67 -36.04 -6.23
C VAL A 255 0.32 -36.98 -6.90
N ILE A 256 1.61 -36.65 -6.86
CA ILE A 256 2.65 -37.52 -7.42
C ILE A 256 2.83 -38.76 -6.55
N TYR A 257 2.84 -38.62 -5.23
CA TYR A 257 3.05 -39.74 -4.30
C TYR A 257 2.00 -40.84 -4.41
N GLU A 258 0.72 -40.50 -4.63
CA GLU A 258 -0.37 -41.46 -4.89
C GLU A 258 -0.14 -42.32 -6.16
N ARG A 259 0.69 -41.85 -7.08
CA ARG A 259 0.88 -42.43 -8.42
C ARG A 259 2.24 -43.11 -8.58
N LEU A 260 3.06 -43.14 -7.53
CA LEU A 260 4.37 -43.79 -7.56
C LEU A 260 4.22 -45.32 -7.52
N ALA A 261 5.04 -46.02 -8.31
CA ALA A 261 5.10 -47.48 -8.28
C ALA A 261 5.51 -48.02 -6.89
N ASP A 262 5.03 -49.20 -6.50
CA ASP A 262 5.43 -49.86 -5.25
C ASP A 262 6.90 -50.32 -5.33
N GLY A 263 7.79 -49.52 -4.73
CA GLY A 263 9.24 -49.74 -4.73
C GLY A 263 10.01 -48.56 -4.12
N ASN A 264 11.25 -48.82 -3.68
CA ASN A 264 12.21 -47.84 -3.14
C ASN A 264 11.67 -46.98 -1.97
N HIS A 265 11.10 -47.63 -0.95
CA HIS A 265 10.48 -46.96 0.22
C HIS A 265 11.43 -45.99 0.95
N VAL A 266 12.73 -46.28 0.97
CA VAL A 266 13.74 -45.42 1.60
C VAL A 266 13.80 -44.06 0.90
N MET A 267 13.93 -44.05 -0.43
CA MET A 267 13.98 -42.82 -1.22
C MET A 267 12.67 -42.02 -1.13
N LYS A 268 11.52 -42.70 -1.11
CA LYS A 268 10.21 -42.05 -0.91
C LYS A 268 10.11 -41.38 0.46
N LYS A 269 10.61 -42.04 1.52
CA LYS A 269 10.59 -41.49 2.87
C LYS A 269 11.52 -40.28 3.00
N THR A 270 12.77 -40.40 2.57
CA THR A 270 13.77 -39.32 2.65
C THR A 270 13.35 -38.11 1.81
N SER A 271 12.84 -38.32 0.60
CA SER A 271 12.36 -37.21 -0.25
C SER A 271 11.14 -36.51 0.36
N ARG A 272 10.30 -37.24 1.12
CA ARG A 272 9.17 -36.65 1.84
C ARG A 272 9.64 -35.77 3.01
N GLU A 273 10.63 -36.22 3.77
CA GLU A 273 11.26 -35.42 4.83
C GLU A 273 11.87 -34.12 4.25
N HIS A 274 12.52 -34.20 3.08
CA HIS A 274 13.05 -33.01 2.40
C HIS A 274 11.95 -32.06 1.90
N LEU A 275 10.83 -32.58 1.38
CA LEU A 275 9.68 -31.76 0.99
C LEU A 275 9.08 -30.99 2.17
N GLU A 276 8.93 -31.67 3.31
CA GLU A 276 8.45 -31.05 4.55
C GLU A 276 9.44 -29.96 5.03
N GLN A 277 10.74 -30.22 4.94
CA GLN A 277 11.77 -29.24 5.24
C GLN A 277 11.70 -28.01 4.30
N PHE A 278 11.56 -28.21 2.98
CA PHE A 278 11.43 -27.12 2.02
C PHE A 278 10.13 -26.31 2.23
N GLY A 279 9.01 -26.98 2.54
CA GLY A 279 7.76 -26.31 2.91
C GLY A 279 7.91 -25.49 4.19
N SER A 280 8.68 -25.99 5.17
CA SER A 280 9.01 -25.27 6.41
C SER A 280 9.92 -24.06 6.19
N ALA A 281 10.73 -24.08 5.13
CA ALA A 281 11.54 -22.94 4.69
C ALA A 281 10.75 -21.93 3.84
N GLY A 282 9.44 -22.19 3.62
CA GLY A 282 8.53 -21.38 2.81
C GLY A 282 8.79 -21.45 1.30
N LEU A 283 9.48 -22.50 0.85
CA LEU A 283 9.72 -22.76 -0.57
C LEU A 283 8.53 -23.50 -1.18
N ARG A 284 8.18 -23.16 -2.42
CA ARG A 284 7.20 -23.90 -3.21
C ARG A 284 7.83 -25.18 -3.72
N THR A 285 7.25 -26.31 -3.36
CA THR A 285 7.79 -27.63 -3.72
C THR A 285 7.04 -28.28 -4.86
N LEU A 286 7.75 -28.86 -5.81
CA LEU A 286 7.18 -29.76 -6.83
C LEU A 286 7.91 -31.10 -6.82
N CYS A 287 7.17 -32.17 -7.05
CA CYS A 287 7.73 -33.51 -7.24
C CYS A 287 7.90 -33.80 -8.73
N LEU A 288 8.99 -34.48 -9.06
CA LEU A 288 9.34 -34.90 -10.42
C LEU A 288 9.43 -36.42 -10.45
N ALA A 289 8.71 -37.02 -11.38
CA ALA A 289 8.70 -38.44 -11.59
C ALA A 289 8.75 -38.76 -13.10
N TYR A 290 9.21 -39.96 -13.44
CA TYR A 290 9.20 -40.44 -14.82
C TYR A 290 8.78 -41.90 -14.89
N ARG A 291 8.44 -42.35 -16.10
CA ARG A 291 8.18 -43.75 -16.39
C ARG A 291 8.60 -44.07 -17.81
N ASP A 292 9.32 -45.17 -17.97
CA ASP A 292 9.61 -45.76 -19.27
C ASP A 292 8.36 -46.45 -19.82
N LEU A 293 8.00 -46.15 -21.07
CA LEU A 293 6.83 -46.71 -21.73
C LEU A 293 7.27 -47.70 -22.81
N SER A 294 6.57 -48.83 -22.90
CA SER A 294 6.67 -49.69 -24.08
C SER A 294 5.89 -49.10 -25.25
N ARG A 295 6.27 -49.48 -26.47
CA ARG A 295 5.63 -48.97 -27.69
C ARG A 295 4.17 -49.40 -27.77
N GLU A 296 3.87 -50.64 -27.40
CA GLU A 296 2.52 -51.20 -27.41
C GLU A 296 1.61 -50.48 -26.40
N GLN A 297 2.10 -50.20 -25.20
CA GLN A 297 1.36 -49.47 -24.17
C GLN A 297 1.02 -48.05 -24.62
N TYR A 298 1.99 -47.35 -25.22
CA TYR A 298 1.79 -46.00 -25.71
C TYR A 298 0.81 -45.96 -26.89
N GLU A 299 0.94 -46.85 -27.88
CA GLU A 299 0.04 -46.91 -29.03
C GLU A 299 -1.40 -47.19 -28.60
N SER A 300 -1.62 -48.17 -27.71
CA SER A 300 -2.95 -48.47 -27.16
C SER A 300 -3.54 -47.30 -26.36
N TRP A 301 -2.73 -46.57 -25.61
CA TRP A 301 -3.18 -45.39 -24.88
C TRP A 301 -3.48 -44.21 -25.82
N ASN A 302 -2.65 -43.99 -26.84
CA ASN A 302 -2.80 -42.87 -27.77
C ASN A 302 -4.06 -43.00 -28.63
N GLU A 303 -4.47 -44.23 -28.99
CA GLU A 303 -5.78 -44.46 -29.62
C GLU A 303 -6.94 -43.95 -28.74
N LYS A 304 -6.92 -44.29 -27.44
CA LYS A 304 -7.92 -43.81 -26.47
C LYS A 304 -7.83 -42.30 -26.28
N PHE A 305 -6.63 -41.73 -26.28
CA PHE A 305 -6.41 -40.29 -26.17
C PHE A 305 -6.96 -39.52 -27.38
N ILE A 306 -6.73 -40.01 -28.60
CA ILE A 306 -7.29 -39.44 -29.83
C ILE A 306 -8.82 -39.54 -29.82
N GLN A 307 -9.37 -40.66 -29.36
CA GLN A 307 -10.82 -40.84 -29.20
C GLN A 307 -11.42 -39.85 -28.18
N ALA A 308 -10.75 -39.61 -27.06
CA ALA A 308 -11.16 -38.61 -26.08
C ALA A 308 -11.05 -37.18 -26.64
N LYS A 309 -9.95 -36.86 -27.34
CA LYS A 309 -9.70 -35.53 -27.93
C LYS A 309 -10.68 -35.18 -29.05
N SER A 310 -11.11 -36.17 -29.83
CA SER A 310 -12.10 -36.01 -30.90
C SER A 310 -13.56 -36.01 -30.40
N SER A 311 -13.79 -36.26 -29.11
CA SER A 311 -15.14 -36.28 -28.54
C SER A 311 -15.74 -34.87 -28.42
N LEU A 312 -16.98 -34.71 -28.89
CA LEU A 312 -17.73 -33.44 -28.81
C LEU A 312 -18.43 -33.22 -27.46
N ARG A 313 -18.64 -34.29 -26.67
CA ARG A 313 -19.32 -34.24 -25.37
C ARG A 313 -18.36 -34.63 -24.25
N ASP A 314 -18.34 -33.84 -23.18
CA ASP A 314 -17.51 -34.04 -21.98
C ASP A 314 -16.03 -34.31 -22.31
N ARG A 315 -15.51 -33.59 -23.31
CA ARG A 315 -14.14 -33.77 -23.82
C ARG A 315 -13.11 -33.68 -22.70
N ASP A 316 -13.20 -32.65 -21.87
CA ASP A 316 -12.19 -32.36 -20.85
C ASP A 316 -12.18 -33.45 -19.75
N LYS A 317 -13.36 -33.95 -19.34
CA LYS A 317 -13.46 -35.08 -18.40
C LYS A 317 -12.85 -36.37 -18.97
N LYS A 318 -13.15 -36.70 -20.23
CA LYS A 318 -12.59 -37.89 -20.88
C LYS A 318 -11.08 -37.79 -21.05
N LEU A 319 -10.56 -36.60 -21.36
CA LEU A 319 -9.12 -36.36 -21.42
C LEU A 319 -8.47 -36.56 -20.05
N ASP A 320 -9.09 -36.08 -18.98
CA ASP A 320 -8.61 -36.27 -17.61
C ASP A 320 -8.61 -37.76 -17.21
N GLU A 321 -9.68 -38.50 -17.52
CA GLU A 321 -9.78 -39.95 -17.28
C GLU A 321 -8.68 -40.73 -18.04
N VAL A 322 -8.45 -40.40 -19.32
CA VAL A 322 -7.42 -41.06 -20.13
C VAL A 322 -6.02 -40.69 -19.64
N ALA A 323 -5.78 -39.44 -19.24
CA ALA A 323 -4.52 -39.01 -18.65
C ALA A 323 -4.19 -39.79 -17.36
N GLU A 324 -5.20 -40.03 -16.51
CA GLU A 324 -5.04 -40.82 -15.28
C GLU A 324 -4.58 -42.26 -15.53
N LEU A 325 -4.88 -42.86 -16.69
CA LEU A 325 -4.47 -44.22 -17.02
C LEU A 325 -2.98 -44.35 -17.30
N ILE A 326 -2.35 -43.34 -17.92
CA ILE A 326 -0.92 -43.37 -18.25
C ILE A 326 -0.04 -42.85 -17.09
N GLU A 327 -0.60 -42.11 -16.15
CA GLU A 327 0.13 -41.49 -15.04
C GLU A 327 0.14 -42.35 -13.77
N LYS A 328 0.22 -43.67 -13.91
CA LYS A 328 0.36 -44.63 -12.79
C LYS A 328 1.74 -45.26 -12.78
N ASP A 329 2.14 -45.86 -11.66
CA ASP A 329 3.40 -46.59 -11.53
C ASP A 329 4.63 -45.75 -11.91
N LEU A 330 4.65 -44.49 -11.48
CA LEU A 330 5.74 -43.56 -11.75
C LEU A 330 6.95 -43.81 -10.84
N ILE A 331 8.16 -43.57 -11.33
CA ILE A 331 9.42 -43.63 -10.57
C ILE A 331 9.77 -42.21 -10.13
N LEU A 332 9.92 -42.00 -8.82
CA LEU A 332 10.30 -40.71 -8.24
C LEU A 332 11.76 -40.39 -8.61
N ILE A 333 12.00 -39.22 -9.21
CA ILE A 333 13.35 -38.71 -9.47
C ILE A 333 13.82 -37.88 -8.27
N GLY A 334 12.96 -36.98 -7.82
CA GLY A 334 13.30 -35.99 -6.81
C GLY A 334 12.27 -34.87 -6.70
N CYS A 335 12.66 -33.80 -6.04
CA CYS A 335 11.81 -32.64 -5.72
C CYS A 335 12.56 -31.34 -5.99
N THR A 336 11.85 -30.31 -6.43
CA THR A 336 12.36 -28.94 -6.56
C THR A 336 11.80 -28.06 -5.47
N ALA A 337 12.53 -27.00 -5.14
CA ALA A 337 12.11 -25.98 -4.20
C ALA A 337 12.38 -24.59 -4.81
N ILE A 338 11.30 -23.86 -5.03
CA ILE A 338 11.30 -22.53 -5.65
C ILE A 338 11.00 -21.50 -4.58
N GLU A 339 11.82 -20.46 -4.49
CA GLU A 339 11.63 -19.35 -3.57
C GLU A 339 10.73 -18.27 -4.20
N ASP A 340 9.77 -17.78 -3.42
CA ASP A 340 8.96 -16.59 -3.74
C ASP A 340 9.36 -15.48 -2.76
N LYS A 341 10.28 -14.61 -3.20
CA LYS A 341 10.90 -13.60 -2.34
C LYS A 341 9.89 -12.56 -1.85
N LEU A 342 10.08 -12.08 -0.62
CA LEU A 342 9.33 -10.94 -0.09
C LEU A 342 9.64 -9.65 -0.86
N GLN A 343 8.67 -8.74 -0.95
CA GLN A 343 8.94 -7.40 -1.44
C GLN A 343 9.89 -6.66 -0.50
N GLU A 344 10.64 -5.71 -1.06
CA GLU A 344 11.61 -4.93 -0.29
C GLU A 344 10.93 -4.15 0.84
N GLY A 345 11.45 -4.28 2.06
CA GLY A 345 10.99 -3.51 3.22
C GLY A 345 9.63 -3.92 3.79
N VAL A 346 9.07 -5.08 3.40
CA VAL A 346 7.80 -5.59 3.95
C VAL A 346 7.85 -5.79 5.47
N PRO A 347 8.87 -6.45 6.06
CA PRO A 347 8.92 -6.66 7.51
C PRO A 347 8.95 -5.33 8.28
N ALA A 348 9.81 -4.40 7.87
CA ALA A 348 9.91 -3.07 8.49
C ALA A 348 8.60 -2.26 8.38
N CYS A 349 7.90 -2.36 7.24
CA CYS A 349 6.59 -1.74 7.04
C CYS A 349 5.56 -2.31 8.03
N ILE A 350 5.46 -3.64 8.13
CA ILE A 350 4.51 -4.32 9.04
C ILE A 350 4.79 -3.97 10.50
N GLU A 351 6.06 -3.94 10.92
CA GLU A 351 6.43 -3.52 12.28
C GLU A 351 6.02 -2.08 12.58
N THR A 352 6.28 -1.16 11.64
CA THR A 352 5.94 0.26 11.80
C THR A 352 4.42 0.46 11.87
N LEU A 353 3.65 -0.22 11.02
CA LEU A 353 2.18 -0.18 11.04
C LEU A 353 1.60 -0.86 12.31
N SER A 354 2.21 -1.95 12.77
CA SER A 354 1.82 -2.61 14.04
C SER A 354 2.09 -1.69 15.24
N ALA A 355 3.21 -0.98 15.24
CA ALA A 355 3.53 0.03 16.27
C ALA A 355 2.57 1.24 16.22
N ALA A 356 2.03 1.57 15.04
CA ALA A 356 0.96 2.56 14.87
C ALA A 356 -0.39 2.12 15.47
N GLY A 357 -0.52 0.85 15.89
CA GLY A 357 -1.75 0.28 16.42
C GLY A 357 -2.68 -0.31 15.35
N ILE A 358 -2.18 -0.51 14.13
CA ILE A 358 -2.93 -1.12 13.03
C ILE A 358 -2.77 -2.64 13.10
N LYS A 359 -3.90 -3.36 13.00
CA LYS A 359 -3.94 -4.82 12.98
C LYS A 359 -3.90 -5.32 11.54
N ILE A 360 -2.94 -6.18 11.23
CA ILE A 360 -2.75 -6.71 9.88
C ILE A 360 -3.19 -8.17 9.86
N TRP A 361 -4.07 -8.50 8.93
CA TRP A 361 -4.63 -9.84 8.73
C TRP A 361 -4.24 -10.31 7.34
N VAL A 362 -3.66 -11.51 7.24
CA VAL A 362 -3.24 -12.09 5.97
C VAL A 362 -4.22 -13.15 5.54
N LEU A 363 -4.77 -13.01 4.34
CA LEU A 363 -5.78 -13.90 3.77
C LEU A 363 -5.22 -14.56 2.51
N THR A 364 -4.67 -15.78 2.63
CA THR A 364 -3.93 -16.45 1.56
C THR A 364 -4.54 -17.77 1.11
N GLY A 365 -4.38 -18.09 -0.17
CA GLY A 365 -4.74 -19.40 -0.74
C GLY A 365 -3.73 -20.53 -0.43
N ASP A 366 -2.61 -20.21 0.22
CA ASP A 366 -1.52 -21.16 0.47
C ASP A 366 -1.82 -22.19 1.57
N LYS A 367 -0.97 -23.23 1.65
CA LYS A 367 -0.95 -24.20 2.75
C LYS A 367 -0.65 -23.47 4.08
N MET A 368 -1.15 -24.06 5.17
CA MET A 368 -1.04 -23.48 6.51
C MET A 368 0.43 -23.27 6.94
N GLU A 369 1.28 -24.26 6.75
CA GLU A 369 2.71 -24.21 7.11
C GLU A 369 3.42 -23.04 6.42
N THR A 370 3.25 -22.92 5.10
CA THR A 370 3.82 -21.82 4.30
C THR A 370 3.31 -20.46 4.77
N ALA A 371 2.01 -20.34 5.03
CA ALA A 371 1.42 -19.10 5.52
C ALA A 371 1.96 -18.69 6.91
N ILE A 372 2.17 -19.65 7.81
CA ILE A 372 2.78 -19.43 9.13
C ILE A 372 4.22 -18.95 8.96
N ASN A 373 5.01 -19.61 8.12
CA ASN A 373 6.41 -19.27 7.90
C ASN A 373 6.58 -17.87 7.30
N ILE A 374 5.73 -17.51 6.34
CA ILE A 374 5.70 -16.16 5.78
C ILE A 374 5.24 -15.14 6.83
N ALA A 375 4.26 -15.49 7.67
CA ALA A 375 3.85 -14.62 8.77
C ALA A 375 4.99 -14.36 9.77
N TYR A 376 5.86 -15.34 10.03
CA TYR A 376 7.08 -15.13 10.81
C TYR A 376 8.10 -14.24 10.09
N ALA A 377 8.36 -14.49 8.81
CA ALA A 377 9.34 -13.72 8.03
C ALA A 377 8.93 -12.25 7.86
N CYS A 378 7.62 -12.00 7.72
CA CYS A 378 7.03 -10.68 7.71
C CYS A 378 6.97 -10.02 9.10
N SER A 379 7.45 -10.67 10.16
CA SER A 379 7.33 -10.21 11.57
C SER A 379 5.88 -9.92 12.00
N LEU A 380 4.93 -10.62 11.38
CA LEU A 380 3.51 -10.55 11.69
C LEU A 380 3.15 -11.44 12.89
N VAL A 381 3.86 -12.57 13.03
CA VAL A 381 3.78 -13.47 14.18
C VAL A 381 5.17 -13.60 14.80
N ASN A 382 5.26 -13.46 16.12
CA ASN A 382 6.51 -13.58 16.87
C ASN A 382 6.42 -14.77 17.85
N ASN A 383 7.56 -15.29 18.29
CA ASN A 383 7.61 -16.41 19.24
C ASN A 383 6.96 -16.10 20.60
N ASP A 384 6.95 -14.82 21.00
CA ASP A 384 6.29 -14.38 22.24
C ASP A 384 4.75 -14.43 22.13
N MET A 385 4.23 -14.44 20.91
CA MET A 385 2.79 -14.46 20.66
C MET A 385 2.21 -15.84 20.93
N LYS A 386 1.08 -15.88 21.64
CA LYS A 386 0.31 -17.11 21.77
C LYS A 386 -0.52 -17.32 20.50
N GLN A 387 -0.38 -18.50 19.89
CA GLN A 387 -1.05 -18.87 18.65
C GLN A 387 -2.24 -19.77 18.95
N PHE A 388 -3.39 -19.40 18.40
CA PHE A 388 -4.59 -20.23 18.37
C PHE A 388 -4.74 -20.80 16.97
N ILE A 389 -4.66 -22.13 16.84
CA ILE A 389 -4.70 -22.80 15.54
C ILE A 389 -6.02 -23.57 15.43
N ILE A 390 -6.77 -23.30 14.35
CA ILE A 390 -7.99 -24.00 13.97
C ILE A 390 -7.74 -24.64 12.60
N SER A 391 -7.47 -25.94 12.59
CA SER A 391 -7.13 -26.71 11.38
C SER A 391 -8.12 -27.84 11.13
N SER A 392 -8.35 -28.12 9.84
CA SER A 392 -9.09 -29.30 9.40
C SER A 392 -8.23 -30.57 9.37
N GLU A 393 -6.90 -30.45 9.47
CA GLU A 393 -5.95 -31.57 9.32
C GLU A 393 -5.63 -32.29 10.66
N THR A 394 -6.58 -32.31 11.59
CA THR A 394 -6.42 -33.02 12.89
C THR A 394 -6.67 -34.52 12.71
N ASP A 395 -5.95 -35.38 13.44
CA ASP A 395 -6.08 -36.85 13.33
C ASP A 395 -7.54 -37.34 13.42
N ALA A 396 -8.34 -36.74 14.31
CA ALA A 396 -9.76 -37.05 14.47
C ALA A 396 -10.64 -36.70 13.25
N ILE A 397 -10.25 -35.70 12.45
CA ILE A 397 -10.97 -35.30 11.23
C ILE A 397 -10.52 -36.18 10.05
N ARG A 398 -9.23 -36.51 9.99
CA ARG A 398 -8.65 -37.41 8.96
C ARG A 398 -9.24 -38.82 9.03
N GLU A 399 -9.37 -39.38 10.23
CA GLU A 399 -9.98 -40.70 10.45
C GLU A 399 -11.45 -40.80 9.98
N VAL A 400 -12.15 -39.67 9.86
CA VAL A 400 -13.53 -39.61 9.38
C VAL A 400 -13.57 -39.29 7.89
N GLU A 401 -12.65 -38.47 7.38
CA GLU A 401 -12.44 -38.28 5.93
C GLU A 401 -12.19 -39.63 5.24
N ASP A 402 -11.42 -40.53 5.86
CA ASP A 402 -11.14 -41.88 5.36
C ASP A 402 -12.38 -42.80 5.32
N ARG A 403 -13.42 -42.51 6.12
CA ARG A 403 -14.69 -43.27 6.14
C ARG A 403 -15.69 -42.78 5.09
N GLY A 404 -15.51 -41.58 4.56
CA GLY A 404 -16.18 -41.11 3.35
C GLY A 404 -17.62 -40.60 3.47
N ASP A 405 -18.18 -40.38 4.67
CA ASP A 405 -19.53 -39.78 4.79
C ASP A 405 -19.46 -38.23 4.88
N PRO A 406 -19.87 -37.49 3.83
CA PRO A 406 -19.74 -36.04 3.78
C PRO A 406 -20.59 -35.29 4.82
N VAL A 407 -21.69 -35.88 5.30
CA VAL A 407 -22.58 -35.23 6.28
C VAL A 407 -21.98 -35.31 7.69
N GLU A 408 -21.40 -36.46 8.02
CA GLU A 408 -20.76 -36.68 9.32
C GLU A 408 -19.48 -35.84 9.47
N ILE A 409 -18.68 -35.74 8.41
CA ILE A 409 -17.51 -34.85 8.34
C ILE A 409 -17.90 -33.39 8.63
N ALA A 410 -18.95 -32.88 7.96
CA ALA A 410 -19.40 -31.50 8.14
C ALA A 410 -19.85 -31.22 9.58
N ARG A 411 -20.54 -32.17 10.22
CA ARG A 411 -20.98 -32.03 11.62
C ARG A 411 -19.78 -31.98 12.57
N ILE A 412 -18.84 -32.90 12.42
CA ILE A 412 -17.67 -33.00 13.31
C ILE A 412 -16.78 -31.77 13.18
N ILE A 413 -16.53 -31.28 11.95
CA ILE A 413 -15.77 -30.05 11.75
C ILE A 413 -16.47 -28.86 12.41
N LYS A 414 -17.80 -28.73 12.23
CA LYS A 414 -18.57 -27.63 12.81
C LYS A 414 -18.56 -27.66 14.34
N ASP A 415 -18.72 -28.83 14.96
CA ASP A 415 -18.70 -28.97 16.41
C ASP A 415 -17.28 -28.72 16.98
N SER A 416 -16.24 -29.21 16.31
CA SER A 416 -14.83 -28.94 16.65
C SER A 416 -14.51 -27.45 16.57
N VAL A 417 -14.91 -26.76 15.49
CA VAL A 417 -14.74 -25.31 15.33
C VAL A 417 -15.47 -24.56 16.43
N LYS A 418 -16.71 -24.94 16.75
CA LYS A 418 -17.49 -24.33 17.82
C LYS A 418 -16.83 -24.47 19.18
N GLN A 419 -16.33 -25.66 19.52
CA GLN A 419 -15.63 -25.90 20.78
C GLN A 419 -14.30 -25.16 20.85
N SER A 420 -13.54 -25.15 19.76
CA SER A 420 -12.27 -24.42 19.64
C SER A 420 -12.48 -22.91 19.78
N LEU A 421 -13.48 -22.33 19.10
CA LEU A 421 -13.77 -20.90 19.19
C LEU A 421 -14.14 -20.48 20.61
N LYS A 422 -14.97 -21.26 21.31
CA LYS A 422 -15.36 -20.94 22.70
C LYS A 422 -14.18 -21.04 23.67
N SER A 423 -13.45 -22.15 23.62
CA SER A 423 -12.29 -22.37 24.50
C SER A 423 -11.21 -21.31 24.28
N TYR A 424 -10.87 -21.01 23.02
CA TYR A 424 -9.89 -19.97 22.69
C TYR A 424 -10.38 -18.57 23.04
N HIS A 425 -11.68 -18.29 22.95
CA HIS A 425 -12.21 -16.99 23.37
C HIS A 425 -12.05 -16.77 24.87
N GLU A 426 -12.40 -17.76 25.70
CA GLU A 426 -12.21 -17.72 27.16
C GLU A 426 -10.72 -17.60 27.52
N GLU A 427 -9.87 -18.37 26.85
CA GLU A 427 -8.42 -18.37 27.06
C GLU A 427 -7.77 -17.03 26.64
N ALA A 428 -8.24 -16.42 25.56
CA ALA A 428 -7.79 -15.11 25.10
C ALA A 428 -8.16 -14.00 26.09
N GLN A 429 -9.38 -14.03 26.63
CA GLN A 429 -9.83 -13.11 27.68
C GLN A 429 -9.01 -13.27 28.96
N HIS A 430 -8.74 -14.52 29.39
CA HIS A 430 -7.91 -14.78 30.56
C HIS A 430 -6.45 -14.31 30.34
N SER A 431 -5.91 -14.49 29.13
CA SER A 431 -4.55 -14.06 28.79
C SER A 431 -4.39 -12.53 28.84
N LEU A 432 -5.41 -11.78 28.42
CA LEU A 432 -5.42 -10.31 28.51
C LEU A 432 -5.35 -9.80 29.96
N ILE A 433 -5.99 -10.51 30.90
CA ILE A 433 -6.04 -10.13 32.31
C ILE A 433 -4.75 -10.54 33.04
N SER A 434 -4.30 -11.78 32.79
CA SER A 434 -3.15 -12.37 33.50
C SER A 434 -1.80 -11.81 33.06
N THR A 435 -1.65 -11.47 31.76
CA THR A 435 -0.41 -10.91 31.22
C THR A 435 -0.72 -9.72 30.30
N PRO A 436 -0.93 -8.51 30.87
CA PRO A 436 -1.23 -7.33 30.07
C PRO A 436 -0.08 -7.04 29.10
N GLY A 437 -0.38 -7.11 27.80
CA GLY A 437 0.59 -6.85 26.72
C GLY A 437 1.06 -8.07 25.93
N ARG A 438 0.67 -9.30 26.31
CA ARG A 438 0.97 -10.47 25.47
C ARG A 438 0.15 -10.43 24.17
N LYS A 439 0.85 -10.43 23.04
CA LYS A 439 0.22 -10.45 21.71
C LYS A 439 -0.36 -11.84 21.41
N LEU A 440 -1.48 -11.86 20.70
CA LEU A 440 -2.24 -13.07 20.36
C LEU A 440 -2.37 -13.16 18.84
N ALA A 441 -2.24 -14.36 18.29
CA ALA A 441 -2.39 -14.64 16.87
C ALA A 441 -3.41 -15.77 16.63
N LEU A 442 -4.27 -15.61 15.63
CA LEU A 442 -5.23 -16.65 15.21
C LEU A 442 -4.86 -17.16 13.82
N ILE A 443 -4.74 -18.48 13.67
CA ILE A 443 -4.51 -19.15 12.40
C ILE A 443 -5.71 -20.06 12.12
N ILE A 444 -6.37 -19.87 10.98
CA ILE A 444 -7.57 -20.63 10.61
C ILE A 444 -7.50 -21.13 9.16
N ASP A 445 -7.85 -22.40 8.97
CA ASP A 445 -7.95 -23.02 7.65
C ASP A 445 -9.27 -22.68 6.92
N GLY A 446 -9.24 -22.62 5.59
CA GLY A 446 -10.36 -22.25 4.74
C GLY A 446 -11.58 -23.17 4.85
N LYS A 447 -11.37 -24.48 5.06
CA LYS A 447 -12.46 -25.44 5.33
C LYS A 447 -13.16 -25.12 6.65
N CYS A 448 -12.40 -24.88 7.72
CA CYS A 448 -12.94 -24.50 9.03
C CYS A 448 -13.59 -23.12 9.02
N LEU A 449 -12.99 -22.18 8.28
CA LEU A 449 -13.48 -20.82 8.13
C LEU A 449 -14.88 -20.77 7.51
N MET A 450 -15.19 -21.66 6.56
CA MET A 450 -16.53 -21.77 5.97
C MET A 450 -17.60 -21.99 7.05
N TYR A 451 -17.37 -22.91 7.99
CA TYR A 451 -18.30 -23.16 9.10
C TYR A 451 -18.23 -22.07 10.17
N ALA A 452 -17.07 -21.45 10.39
CA ALA A 452 -16.91 -20.35 11.33
C ALA A 452 -17.64 -19.07 10.88
N LEU A 453 -17.82 -18.89 9.56
CA LEU A 453 -18.57 -17.79 8.95
C LEU A 453 -20.10 -18.02 8.99
N ASP A 454 -20.57 -19.20 9.41
CA ASP A 454 -22.01 -19.45 9.58
C ASP A 454 -22.63 -18.43 10.54
N PRO A 455 -23.89 -17.99 10.31
CA PRO A 455 -24.57 -17.00 11.15
C PRO A 455 -24.58 -17.30 12.64
N THR A 456 -24.52 -18.58 13.02
CA THR A 456 -24.49 -19.06 14.41
C THR A 456 -23.13 -18.87 15.09
N LEU A 457 -22.02 -18.95 14.35
CA LEU A 457 -20.65 -18.95 14.91
C LEU A 457 -19.87 -17.67 14.57
N ARG A 458 -20.32 -16.89 13.59
CA ARG A 458 -19.63 -15.66 13.14
C ARG A 458 -19.40 -14.64 14.25
N VAL A 459 -20.25 -14.62 15.29
CA VAL A 459 -20.10 -13.70 16.44
C VAL A 459 -18.95 -14.14 17.33
N ASP A 460 -18.84 -15.44 17.58
CA ASP A 460 -17.74 -16.03 18.37
C ASP A 460 -16.40 -15.85 17.63
N LEU A 461 -16.40 -16.11 16.32
CA LEU A 461 -15.23 -15.85 15.46
C LEU A 461 -14.82 -14.38 15.53
N LEU A 462 -15.75 -13.45 15.32
CA LEU A 462 -15.47 -12.02 15.39
C LEU A 462 -14.93 -11.62 16.77
N GLY A 463 -15.53 -12.12 17.85
CA GLY A 463 -15.10 -11.84 19.22
C GLY A 463 -13.66 -12.27 19.49
N LEU A 464 -13.28 -13.48 19.06
CA LEU A 464 -11.90 -13.96 19.15
C LEU A 464 -10.95 -13.15 18.26
N SER A 465 -11.30 -12.92 17.00
CA SER A 465 -10.43 -12.25 16.04
C SER A 465 -10.18 -10.78 16.39
N LEU A 466 -11.13 -10.08 17.03
CA LEU A 466 -10.93 -8.70 17.49
C LEU A 466 -9.93 -8.60 18.66
N ILE A 467 -9.81 -9.64 19.48
CA ILE A 467 -8.84 -9.70 20.59
C ILE A 467 -7.44 -9.98 20.04
N CYS A 468 -7.33 -10.79 18.98
CA CYS A 468 -6.07 -11.10 18.33
C CYS A 468 -5.44 -9.85 17.68
N HIS A 469 -4.10 -9.79 17.74
CA HIS A 469 -3.31 -8.74 17.10
C HIS A 469 -3.07 -9.05 15.63
N SER A 470 -2.91 -10.34 15.31
CA SER A 470 -2.71 -10.85 13.96
C SER A 470 -3.65 -12.01 13.69
N VAL A 471 -4.15 -12.11 12.46
CA VAL A 471 -4.97 -13.23 11.99
C VAL A 471 -4.44 -13.69 10.63
N VAL A 472 -4.21 -14.99 10.49
CA VAL A 472 -3.76 -15.61 9.24
C VAL A 472 -4.82 -16.63 8.82
N CYS A 473 -5.46 -16.38 7.69
CA CYS A 473 -6.41 -17.31 7.08
C CYS A 473 -5.73 -18.03 5.91
N CYS A 474 -5.70 -19.35 5.95
CA CYS A 474 -5.01 -20.20 4.98
C CYS A 474 -6.02 -20.89 4.05
N ARG A 475 -5.59 -21.28 2.83
CA ARG A 475 -6.43 -21.96 1.82
C ARG A 475 -7.80 -21.27 1.59
N VAL A 476 -7.83 -19.94 1.63
CA VAL A 476 -9.09 -19.19 1.44
C VAL A 476 -9.36 -18.89 -0.03
N SER A 477 -10.63 -19.06 -0.42
CA SER A 477 -11.13 -18.65 -1.74
C SER A 477 -11.38 -17.14 -1.81
N PRO A 478 -11.40 -16.53 -3.02
CA PRO A 478 -11.71 -15.10 -3.20
C PRO A 478 -12.99 -14.65 -2.48
N LEU A 479 -14.06 -15.45 -2.59
CA LEU A 479 -15.34 -15.15 -1.93
C LEU A 479 -15.21 -15.14 -0.40
N GLN A 480 -14.45 -16.07 0.17
CA GLN A 480 -14.20 -16.10 1.62
C GLN A 480 -13.38 -14.89 2.08
N LYS A 481 -12.41 -14.41 1.29
CA LYS A 481 -11.66 -13.18 1.61
C LYS A 481 -12.60 -11.98 1.76
N ALA A 482 -13.54 -11.83 0.82
CA ALA A 482 -14.55 -10.78 0.86
C ALA A 482 -15.51 -10.93 2.06
N GLN A 483 -15.91 -12.16 2.40
CA GLN A 483 -16.78 -12.44 3.55
C GLN A 483 -16.11 -12.08 4.89
N VAL A 484 -14.84 -12.44 5.08
CA VAL A 484 -14.07 -12.07 6.29
C VAL A 484 -13.94 -10.56 6.41
N THR A 485 -13.59 -9.89 5.30
CA THR A 485 -13.49 -8.42 5.26
C THR A 485 -14.83 -7.77 5.61
N SER A 486 -15.94 -8.26 5.06
CA SER A 486 -17.29 -7.76 5.36
C SER A 486 -17.70 -8.02 6.82
N LEU A 487 -17.32 -9.16 7.39
CA LEU A 487 -17.60 -9.51 8.79
C LEU A 487 -16.95 -8.50 9.74
N VAL A 488 -15.66 -8.19 9.53
CA VAL A 488 -14.94 -7.22 10.37
C VAL A 488 -15.45 -5.81 10.13
N LYS A 489 -15.68 -5.41 8.87
CA LYS A 489 -16.25 -4.11 8.52
C LYS A 489 -17.57 -3.84 9.25
N LYS A 490 -18.51 -4.81 9.22
CA LYS A 490 -19.83 -4.68 9.88
C LYS A 490 -19.76 -4.88 11.39
N GLY A 491 -18.86 -5.74 11.86
CA GLY A 491 -18.76 -6.15 13.26
C GLY A 491 -17.95 -5.20 14.14
N ALA A 492 -16.79 -4.76 13.67
CA ALA A 492 -15.86 -3.92 14.44
C ALA A 492 -16.30 -2.44 14.49
N ARG A 493 -17.10 -1.98 13.51
CA ARG A 493 -17.43 -0.56 13.30
C ARG A 493 -16.19 0.34 13.22
N LYS A 494 -15.11 -0.19 12.63
CA LYS A 494 -13.83 0.49 12.40
C LYS A 494 -13.53 0.56 10.91
N ILE A 495 -12.68 1.50 10.52
CA ILE A 495 -12.24 1.63 9.13
C ILE A 495 -11.31 0.47 8.81
N THR A 496 -11.61 -0.16 7.69
CA THR A 496 -10.93 -1.36 7.19
C THR A 496 -10.34 -1.06 5.83
N LEU A 497 -9.09 -1.45 5.64
CA LEU A 497 -8.36 -1.33 4.39
C LEU A 497 -8.04 -2.73 3.86
N SER A 498 -8.14 -2.93 2.56
CA SER A 498 -7.67 -4.16 1.92
C SER A 498 -6.69 -3.85 0.80
N ILE A 499 -5.67 -4.71 0.66
CA ILE A 499 -4.59 -4.57 -0.31
C ILE A 499 -4.37 -5.88 -1.06
N GLY A 500 -4.24 -5.78 -2.39
CA GLY A 500 -4.03 -6.91 -3.30
C GLY A 500 -3.52 -6.46 -4.66
N ASP A 501 -2.96 -7.38 -5.45
CA ASP A 501 -2.43 -7.12 -6.80
C ASP A 501 -3.26 -7.82 -7.90
N GLY A 502 -3.90 -8.95 -7.58
CA GLY A 502 -4.56 -9.82 -8.54
C GLY A 502 -6.08 -9.71 -8.63
N ALA A 503 -6.63 -10.38 -9.64
CA ALA A 503 -8.08 -10.52 -9.87
C ALA A 503 -8.82 -11.16 -8.68
N ASN A 504 -8.13 -12.07 -7.98
CA ASN A 504 -8.64 -12.79 -6.81
C ASN A 504 -8.95 -11.88 -5.64
N ASP A 505 -8.32 -10.70 -5.59
CA ASP A 505 -8.42 -9.78 -4.47
C ASP A 505 -9.40 -8.64 -4.72
N VAL A 506 -9.89 -8.48 -5.96
CA VAL A 506 -10.87 -7.43 -6.32
C VAL A 506 -12.10 -7.45 -5.40
N SER A 507 -12.62 -8.64 -5.10
CA SER A 507 -13.78 -8.78 -4.21
C SER A 507 -13.46 -8.39 -2.75
N MET A 508 -12.23 -8.61 -2.30
CA MET A 508 -11.73 -8.20 -0.99
C MET A 508 -11.49 -6.68 -0.95
N ILE A 509 -10.92 -6.10 -2.02
CA ILE A 509 -10.70 -4.67 -2.23
C ILE A 509 -12.03 -3.91 -2.14
N GLN A 510 -13.03 -4.34 -2.90
CA GLN A 510 -14.35 -3.70 -2.93
C GLN A 510 -15.17 -3.90 -1.64
N ALA A 511 -14.90 -4.95 -0.86
CA ALA A 511 -15.62 -5.19 0.39
C ALA A 511 -15.20 -4.24 1.52
N ALA A 512 -13.95 -3.74 1.51
CA ALA A 512 -13.41 -2.88 2.55
C ALA A 512 -13.97 -1.45 2.49
N HIS A 513 -13.51 -0.56 3.38
CA HIS A 513 -13.83 0.87 3.30
C HIS A 513 -12.88 1.57 2.33
N VAL A 514 -11.60 1.20 2.38
CA VAL A 514 -10.57 1.68 1.48
C VAL A 514 -9.92 0.49 0.77
N GLY A 515 -9.91 0.53 -0.56
CA GLY A 515 -9.24 -0.45 -1.40
C GLY A 515 -7.91 0.04 -1.93
N ILE A 516 -6.83 -0.74 -1.75
CA ILE A 516 -5.51 -0.46 -2.32
C ILE A 516 -5.13 -1.55 -3.33
N GLY A 517 -4.77 -1.13 -4.54
CA GLY A 517 -4.26 -2.01 -5.59
C GLY A 517 -2.74 -1.90 -5.70
N ILE A 518 -2.05 -3.02 -5.71
CA ILE A 518 -0.63 -3.05 -6.06
C ILE A 518 -0.49 -3.16 -7.58
N SER A 519 0.31 -2.27 -8.17
CA SER A 519 0.64 -2.29 -9.60
C SER A 519 1.72 -3.35 -9.86
N GLY A 520 1.30 -4.62 -9.88
CA GLY A 520 2.15 -5.79 -10.08
C GLY A 520 2.14 -6.32 -11.53
N GLN A 521 2.83 -7.44 -11.73
CA GLN A 521 2.92 -8.15 -13.01
C GLN A 521 1.68 -9.01 -13.32
N GLU A 522 0.84 -9.33 -12.33
CA GLU A 522 -0.37 -10.17 -12.50
C GLU A 522 -1.55 -9.46 -13.20
N GLY A 523 -1.37 -8.19 -13.58
CA GLY A 523 -2.32 -7.40 -14.36
C GLY A 523 -2.87 -6.20 -13.60
N MET A 524 -3.60 -5.33 -14.32
CA MET A 524 -4.11 -4.06 -13.75
C MET A 524 -5.50 -4.18 -13.09
N GLN A 525 -6.05 -5.40 -12.93
CA GLN A 525 -7.45 -5.56 -12.49
C GLN A 525 -7.67 -5.08 -11.05
N ALA A 526 -6.79 -5.42 -10.11
CA ALA A 526 -6.86 -4.91 -8.74
C ALA A 526 -6.71 -3.39 -8.69
N VAL A 527 -5.75 -2.85 -9.46
CA VAL A 527 -5.50 -1.41 -9.58
C VAL A 527 -6.74 -0.68 -10.09
N MET A 528 -7.41 -1.18 -11.13
CA MET A 528 -8.60 -0.56 -11.70
C MET A 528 -9.80 -0.56 -10.73
N ALA A 529 -9.90 -1.57 -9.87
CA ALA A 529 -10.97 -1.72 -8.89
C ALA A 529 -10.64 -1.09 -7.51
N SER A 530 -9.44 -0.54 -7.34
CA SER A 530 -8.97 0.09 -6.09
C SER A 530 -9.22 1.59 -6.04
N ASP A 531 -9.22 2.15 -4.82
CA ASP A 531 -9.30 3.60 -4.57
C ASP A 531 -7.93 4.26 -4.69
N PHE A 532 -6.89 3.57 -4.24
CA PHE A 532 -5.49 4.01 -4.34
C PHE A 532 -4.66 2.91 -4.96
N ALA A 533 -3.74 3.26 -5.86
CA ALA A 533 -2.79 2.35 -6.45
C ALA A 533 -1.37 2.71 -5.99
N ILE A 534 -0.62 1.71 -5.55
CA ILE A 534 0.81 1.84 -5.19
C ILE A 534 1.59 0.75 -5.90
N ALA A 535 2.89 0.96 -6.14
CA ALA A 535 3.71 -0.04 -6.84
C ALA A 535 4.27 -1.13 -5.91
N GLN A 536 4.49 -0.82 -4.62
CA GLN A 536 5.07 -1.75 -3.65
C GLN A 536 4.38 -1.61 -2.28
N PHE A 537 4.39 -2.70 -1.50
CA PHE A 537 3.80 -2.74 -0.16
C PHE A 537 4.43 -1.73 0.81
N ARG A 538 5.74 -1.46 0.72
CA ARG A 538 6.44 -0.54 1.64
C ARG A 538 5.87 0.89 1.63
N TYR A 539 5.33 1.34 0.49
CA TYR A 539 4.74 2.68 0.35
C TYR A 539 3.47 2.88 1.16
N LEU A 540 2.88 1.79 1.68
CA LEU A 540 1.75 1.87 2.61
C LEU A 540 2.10 2.65 3.88
N THR A 541 3.37 2.61 4.31
CA THR A 541 3.85 3.40 5.45
C THR A 541 3.70 4.90 5.20
N ASP A 542 4.17 5.38 4.04
CA ASP A 542 4.07 6.80 3.67
C ASP A 542 2.61 7.20 3.40
N LEU A 543 1.85 6.36 2.70
CA LEU A 543 0.45 6.63 2.38
C LEU A 543 -0.42 6.79 3.64
N LEU A 544 -0.28 5.91 4.64
CA LEU A 544 -1.10 5.97 5.86
C LEU A 544 -0.54 6.95 6.89
N LEU A 545 0.72 6.77 7.29
CA LEU A 545 1.28 7.51 8.42
C LEU A 545 1.57 8.97 8.08
N VAL A 546 1.85 9.28 6.82
CA VAL A 546 2.13 10.66 6.39
C VAL A 546 0.87 11.26 5.77
N HIS A 547 0.45 10.78 4.60
CA HIS A 547 -0.65 11.41 3.86
C HIS A 547 -1.99 11.24 4.54
N GLY A 548 -2.37 10.02 4.92
CA GLY A 548 -3.65 9.73 5.57
C GLY A 548 -3.82 10.48 6.89
N ARG A 549 -2.82 10.43 7.75
CA ARG A 549 -2.82 11.19 9.02
C ARG A 549 -2.95 12.69 8.80
N TRP A 550 -2.17 13.27 7.89
CA TRP A 550 -2.27 14.70 7.59
C TRP A 550 -3.63 15.08 7.02
N SER A 551 -4.18 14.28 6.08
CA SER A 551 -5.51 14.50 5.51
C SER A 551 -6.60 14.48 6.59
N TYR A 552 -6.57 13.51 7.51
CA TYR A 552 -7.50 13.45 8.65
C TYR A 552 -7.42 14.71 9.53
N LEU A 553 -6.22 15.11 9.95
CA LEU A 553 -6.03 16.26 10.84
C LEU A 553 -6.45 17.58 10.17
N ARG A 554 -6.04 17.78 8.92
CA ARG A 554 -6.39 18.95 8.10
C ARG A 554 -7.90 19.07 7.96
N LEU A 555 -8.57 17.97 7.60
CA LEU A 555 -10.00 17.99 7.36
C LEU A 555 -10.80 18.22 8.66
N CYS A 556 -10.42 17.59 9.76
CA CYS A 556 -11.03 17.84 11.08
C CYS A 556 -10.94 19.32 11.47
N LYS A 557 -9.76 19.93 11.28
CA LYS A 557 -9.53 21.35 11.57
C LYS A 557 -10.35 22.26 10.66
N VAL A 558 -10.40 21.98 9.36
CA VAL A 558 -11.21 22.72 8.39
C VAL A 558 -12.69 22.67 8.75
N ILE A 559 -13.24 21.48 9.02
CA ILE A 559 -14.67 21.31 9.34
C ILE A 559 -15.02 22.08 10.63
N THR A 560 -14.26 21.87 11.70
CA THR A 560 -14.53 22.51 13.00
C THR A 560 -14.42 24.03 12.91
N TYR A 561 -13.40 24.54 12.21
CA TYR A 561 -13.24 25.97 11.97
C TYR A 561 -14.37 26.54 11.10
N PHE A 562 -14.84 25.80 10.10
CA PHE A 562 -15.92 26.25 9.23
C PHE A 562 -17.26 26.40 9.98
N PHE A 563 -17.56 25.47 10.89
CA PHE A 563 -18.71 25.63 11.78
C PHE A 563 -18.53 26.83 12.71
N TYR A 564 -17.36 26.98 13.31
CA TYR A 564 -17.06 28.12 14.18
C TYR A 564 -17.26 29.46 13.46
N LYS A 565 -16.70 29.66 12.26
CA LYS A 565 -16.78 30.96 11.57
C LYS A 565 -18.21 31.33 11.17
N ASN A 566 -18.97 30.35 10.67
CA ASN A 566 -20.37 30.55 10.26
C ASN A 566 -21.27 30.78 11.48
N LEU A 567 -21.09 29.98 12.54
CA LEU A 567 -21.83 30.17 13.78
C LEU A 567 -21.55 31.55 14.40
N THR A 568 -20.29 31.99 14.41
CA THR A 568 -19.90 33.31 14.93
C THR A 568 -20.55 34.44 14.11
N PHE A 569 -20.50 34.33 12.78
CA PHE A 569 -21.11 35.28 11.86
C PHE A 569 -22.63 35.38 12.09
N THR A 570 -23.34 34.25 12.11
CA THR A 570 -24.80 34.25 12.29
C THR A 570 -25.23 34.65 13.70
N LEU A 571 -24.49 34.24 14.74
CA LEU A 571 -24.81 34.64 16.11
C LEU A 571 -24.66 36.14 16.34
N THR A 572 -23.71 36.79 15.67
CA THR A 572 -23.55 38.25 15.74
C THR A 572 -24.83 38.95 15.25
N GLN A 573 -25.44 38.43 14.18
CA GLN A 573 -26.74 38.90 13.69
C GLN A 573 -27.92 38.47 14.58
N PHE A 574 -27.85 37.31 15.22
CA PHE A 574 -28.85 36.87 16.21
C PHE A 574 -28.96 37.86 17.37
N TRP A 575 -27.85 38.35 17.91
CA TRP A 575 -27.87 39.34 18.99
C TRP A 575 -28.57 40.64 18.62
N PHE A 576 -28.44 41.05 17.35
CA PHE A 576 -29.15 42.21 16.82
C PHE A 576 -30.68 42.06 16.84
N THR A 577 -31.19 40.83 16.65
CA THR A 577 -32.65 40.62 16.61
C THR A 577 -33.37 40.89 17.93
N PHE A 578 -32.66 40.83 19.06
CA PHE A 578 -33.22 41.22 20.36
C PHE A 578 -33.52 42.72 20.42
N GLN A 579 -32.69 43.56 19.78
CA GLN A 579 -32.91 45.00 19.75
C GLN A 579 -34.02 45.41 18.78
N THR A 580 -34.26 44.62 17.73
CA THR A 580 -35.29 44.90 16.72
C THR A 580 -36.63 44.22 17.02
N GLY A 581 -36.78 43.58 18.19
CA GLY A 581 -38.02 42.90 18.57
C GLY A 581 -38.39 41.74 17.64
N PHE A 582 -37.41 41.05 17.07
CA PHE A 582 -37.59 39.95 16.11
C PHE A 582 -38.35 40.33 14.83
N SER A 583 -38.26 41.59 14.38
CA SER A 583 -38.90 42.09 13.16
C SER A 583 -38.42 41.42 11.87
N GLY A 584 -37.24 40.78 11.89
CA GLY A 584 -36.59 40.22 10.70
C GLY A 584 -35.67 41.19 9.97
N GLN A 585 -35.39 42.37 10.55
CA GLN A 585 -34.41 43.31 10.00
C GLN A 585 -33.02 42.66 9.89
N ARG A 586 -32.41 42.75 8.70
CA ARG A 586 -31.05 42.29 8.45
C ARG A 586 -30.04 43.20 9.16
N PHE A 587 -29.05 42.58 9.82
CA PHE A 587 -27.94 43.31 10.42
C PHE A 587 -26.87 43.61 9.37
N TYR A 588 -26.48 42.60 8.60
CA TYR A 588 -25.52 42.73 7.50
C TYR A 588 -26.20 43.06 6.18
N ASP A 589 -25.46 43.71 5.31
CA ASP A 589 -25.85 43.86 3.91
C ASP A 589 -25.80 42.50 3.17
N ASP A 590 -26.59 42.38 2.11
CA ASP A 590 -26.79 41.18 1.30
C ASP A 590 -25.50 40.76 0.60
N TRP A 591 -24.69 41.73 0.14
CA TRP A 591 -23.39 41.43 -0.44
C TRP A 591 -22.40 40.97 0.62
N PHE A 592 -22.45 41.53 1.84
CA PHE A 592 -21.58 41.10 2.93
C PHE A 592 -21.88 39.65 3.29
N GLN A 593 -23.15 39.32 3.45
CA GLN A 593 -23.62 37.96 3.77
C GLN A 593 -23.28 36.96 2.65
N SER A 594 -23.43 37.35 1.39
CA SER A 594 -23.16 36.48 0.24
C SER A 594 -21.65 36.23 0.03
N LEU A 595 -20.82 37.27 0.18
CA LEU A 595 -19.39 37.20 -0.12
C LEU A 595 -18.53 36.71 1.06
N TYR A 596 -19.05 36.75 2.30
CA TYR A 596 -18.33 36.30 3.50
C TYR A 596 -17.71 34.91 3.33
N ASN A 597 -18.51 33.95 2.88
CA ASN A 597 -18.11 32.56 2.75
C ASN A 597 -17.35 32.23 1.47
N VAL A 598 -17.46 33.08 0.44
CA VAL A 598 -16.94 32.80 -0.91
C VAL A 598 -15.61 33.52 -1.15
N ILE A 599 -15.47 34.77 -0.73
CA ILE A 599 -14.29 35.60 -1.01
C ILE A 599 -13.48 35.83 0.26
N PHE A 600 -14.11 36.33 1.33
CA PHE A 600 -13.38 36.88 2.48
C PHE A 600 -12.82 35.83 3.44
N THR A 601 -13.34 34.60 3.42
CA THR A 601 -12.91 33.53 4.34
C THR A 601 -12.65 32.18 3.68
N ALA A 602 -12.85 32.04 2.36
CA ALA A 602 -12.70 30.76 1.67
C ALA A 602 -11.23 30.35 1.51
N LEU A 603 -10.41 31.23 0.91
CA LEU A 603 -9.03 30.91 0.54
C LEU A 603 -8.16 30.50 1.74
N PRO A 604 -8.17 31.22 2.89
CA PRO A 604 -7.33 30.84 4.03
C PRO A 604 -7.66 29.44 4.57
N VAL A 605 -8.95 29.07 4.59
CA VAL A 605 -9.40 27.75 5.04
C VAL A 605 -8.89 26.65 4.10
N ILE A 606 -8.94 26.89 2.79
CA ILE A 606 -8.41 25.95 1.80
C ILE A 606 -6.89 25.78 1.99
N ILE A 607 -6.15 26.87 2.19
CA ILE A 607 -4.70 26.82 2.42
C ILE A 607 -4.35 26.01 3.67
N VAL A 608 -5.09 26.17 4.78
CA VAL A 608 -4.91 25.33 5.98
C VAL A 608 -5.20 23.87 5.67
N GLY A 609 -6.27 23.60 4.92
CA GLY A 609 -6.62 22.25 4.46
C GLY A 609 -5.57 21.58 3.58
N LEU A 610 -4.67 22.35 2.95
CA LEU A 610 -3.62 21.83 2.07
C LEU A 610 -2.25 21.73 2.76
N PHE A 611 -1.85 22.78 3.48
CA PHE A 611 -0.45 22.95 3.90
C PHE A 611 -0.21 22.79 5.40
N ASP A 612 -1.25 22.73 6.23
CA ASP A 612 -1.04 22.58 7.68
C ASP A 612 -0.44 21.20 8.00
N LYS A 613 0.61 21.19 8.81
CA LYS A 613 1.32 19.99 9.26
C LYS A 613 1.50 20.08 10.76
N ASP A 614 1.16 19.00 11.45
CA ASP A 614 1.46 18.86 12.86
C ASP A 614 2.94 18.51 13.08
N VAL A 615 3.46 17.50 12.38
CA VAL A 615 4.88 17.12 12.38
C VAL A 615 5.35 16.82 10.96
N ASN A 616 6.67 16.82 10.76
CA ASN A 616 7.30 16.45 9.48
C ASN A 616 7.12 14.95 9.17
N ALA A 617 7.21 14.58 7.88
CA ALA A 617 7.02 13.19 7.42
C ALA A 617 7.99 12.20 8.08
N SER A 618 9.26 12.59 8.27
CA SER A 618 10.27 11.78 8.95
C SER A 618 9.89 11.47 10.40
N LEU A 619 9.47 12.48 11.16
CA LEU A 619 9.00 12.33 12.55
C LEU A 619 7.72 11.51 12.63
N SER A 620 6.83 11.62 11.64
CA SER A 620 5.63 10.79 11.57
C SER A 620 5.96 9.30 11.46
N LYS A 621 6.96 8.95 10.64
CA LYS A 621 7.43 7.57 10.49
C LYS A 621 8.22 7.07 11.70
N LYS A 622 9.02 7.95 12.33
CA LYS A 622 9.79 7.62 13.54
C LYS A 622 8.90 7.35 14.76
N TYR A 623 7.79 8.08 14.89
CA TYR A 623 6.82 7.93 15.97
C TYR A 623 5.44 7.52 15.42
N PRO A 624 5.30 6.25 14.98
CA PRO A 624 4.07 5.77 14.37
C PRO A 624 2.86 5.80 15.32
N GLN A 625 3.08 5.83 16.64
CA GLN A 625 2.03 5.90 17.66
C GLN A 625 1.14 7.14 17.53
N LEU A 626 1.62 8.21 16.89
CA LEU A 626 0.84 9.40 16.59
C LEU A 626 -0.39 9.12 15.72
N TYR A 627 -0.37 8.04 14.93
CA TYR A 627 -1.50 7.59 14.12
C TYR A 627 -2.69 7.10 14.95
N GLN A 628 -2.46 6.64 16.20
CA GLN A 628 -3.54 6.13 17.08
C GLN A 628 -4.61 7.18 17.38
N GLU A 629 -4.28 8.47 17.33
CA GLU A 629 -5.25 9.55 17.53
C GLU A 629 -6.31 9.60 16.43
N GLY A 630 -5.95 9.21 15.20
CA GLY A 630 -6.88 9.07 14.08
C GLY A 630 -7.84 7.90 14.26
N ILE A 631 -7.31 6.74 14.68
CA ILE A 631 -8.10 5.53 15.00
C ILE A 631 -9.12 5.79 16.13
N ARG A 632 -8.74 6.60 17.13
CA ARG A 632 -9.63 6.99 18.26
C ARG A 632 -10.55 8.17 17.93
N ASN A 633 -10.44 8.72 16.72
CA ASN A 633 -11.12 9.91 16.26
C ASN A 633 -11.05 11.08 17.27
N SER A 634 -9.86 11.35 17.82
CA SER A 634 -9.70 12.29 18.94
C SER A 634 -10.05 13.75 18.58
N PHE A 635 -9.82 14.17 17.34
CA PHE A 635 -9.95 15.55 16.91
C PHE A 635 -11.37 15.93 16.44
N PHE A 636 -12.27 14.96 16.28
CA PHE A 636 -13.66 15.16 15.88
C PHE A 636 -14.66 14.62 16.91
N LYS A 637 -14.33 14.76 18.20
CA LYS A 637 -15.26 14.44 19.30
C LYS A 637 -16.21 15.61 19.56
N TRP A 638 -17.40 15.30 20.08
CA TRP A 638 -18.37 16.31 20.52
C TRP A 638 -17.80 17.34 21.49
N ARG A 639 -16.84 16.95 22.35
CA ARG A 639 -16.13 17.88 23.25
C ARG A 639 -15.38 18.98 22.47
N VAL A 640 -14.68 18.61 21.40
CA VAL A 640 -13.92 19.56 20.57
C VAL A 640 -14.89 20.52 19.88
N ILE A 641 -15.96 19.99 19.28
CA ILE A 641 -17.00 20.80 18.62
C ILE A 641 -17.64 21.77 19.61
N ALA A 642 -17.94 21.33 20.83
CA ALA A 642 -18.52 22.18 21.89
C ALA A 642 -17.59 23.33 22.30
N VAL A 643 -16.27 23.09 22.38
CA VAL A 643 -15.28 24.15 22.67
C VAL A 643 -15.27 25.19 21.54
N TRP A 644 -15.24 24.76 20.28
CA TRP A 644 -15.33 25.67 19.13
C TRP A 644 -16.64 26.47 19.12
N ALA A 645 -17.76 25.83 19.44
CA ALA A 645 -19.06 26.49 19.52
C ALA A 645 -19.13 27.50 20.69
N PHE A 646 -18.54 27.18 21.85
CA PHE A 646 -18.43 28.09 22.98
C PHE A 646 -17.65 29.36 22.59
N PHE A 647 -16.52 29.22 21.92
CA PHE A 647 -15.77 30.39 21.45
C PHE A 647 -16.50 31.17 20.35
N ALA A 648 -17.24 30.50 19.45
CA ALA A 648 -18.10 31.20 18.49
C ALA A 648 -19.15 32.07 19.19
N PHE A 649 -19.78 31.53 20.24
CA PHE A 649 -20.72 32.26 21.06
C PHE A 649 -20.07 33.44 21.79
N TYR A 650 -18.97 33.22 22.50
CA TYR A 650 -18.20 34.25 23.19
C TYR A 650 -17.82 35.40 22.26
N GLN A 651 -17.21 35.09 21.12
CA GLN A 651 -16.75 36.11 20.19
C GLN A 651 -17.89 36.85 19.50
N SER A 652 -19.01 36.18 19.19
CA SER A 652 -20.19 36.84 18.62
C SER A 652 -20.78 37.91 19.55
N ILE A 653 -20.75 37.67 20.86
CA ILE A 653 -21.16 38.65 21.89
C ILE A 653 -20.21 39.84 21.86
N VAL A 654 -18.90 39.59 21.85
CA VAL A 654 -17.88 40.65 21.80
C VAL A 654 -18.06 41.49 20.53
N PHE A 655 -18.22 40.87 19.36
CA PHE A 655 -18.41 41.60 18.11
C PHE A 655 -19.65 42.49 18.13
N TYR A 656 -20.79 41.98 18.57
CA TYR A 656 -22.02 42.75 18.56
C TYR A 656 -22.07 43.82 19.66
N TYR A 657 -21.93 43.44 20.92
CA TYR A 657 -22.13 44.39 22.03
C TYR A 657 -21.04 45.44 22.09
N PHE A 658 -19.79 45.08 21.76
CA PHE A 658 -18.71 46.05 21.77
C PHE A 658 -18.91 47.10 20.68
N THR A 659 -19.32 46.69 19.47
CA THR A 659 -19.56 47.61 18.34
C THR A 659 -20.88 48.39 18.46
N ALA A 660 -21.86 47.87 19.20
CA ALA A 660 -23.07 48.61 19.56
C ALA A 660 -22.82 49.66 20.67
N ALA A 661 -22.07 49.30 21.73
CA ALA A 661 -21.75 50.25 22.81
C ALA A 661 -20.85 51.39 22.32
N ALA A 662 -19.87 51.01 21.51
CA ALA A 662 -19.06 51.85 20.65
C ALA A 662 -19.84 52.94 19.89
N SER A 663 -20.88 52.54 19.16
CA SER A 663 -21.61 53.44 18.28
C SER A 663 -22.60 54.35 19.01
N GLN A 664 -23.08 53.96 20.19
CA GLN A 664 -23.93 54.82 21.04
C GLN A 664 -23.27 56.13 21.45
N HIS A 665 -21.93 56.13 21.59
CA HIS A 665 -21.15 57.32 21.96
C HIS A 665 -20.30 57.85 20.79
N GLY A 666 -20.38 57.21 19.62
CA GLY A 666 -19.60 57.53 18.44
C GLY A 666 -20.25 58.64 17.62
N HIS A 667 -19.62 59.81 17.58
CA HIS A 667 -19.97 60.88 16.65
C HIS A 667 -19.02 60.88 15.45
N GLY A 668 -19.57 61.06 14.23
CA GLY A 668 -18.76 61.25 13.03
C GLY A 668 -17.90 62.53 13.14
N SER A 669 -16.89 62.66 12.28
CA SER A 669 -16.06 63.89 12.19
C SER A 669 -16.89 65.17 11.93
N SER A 670 -18.10 65.02 11.39
CA SER A 670 -19.09 66.08 11.16
C SER A 670 -20.12 66.26 12.29
N GLY A 671 -19.99 65.54 13.41
CA GLY A 671 -20.93 65.57 14.55
C GLY A 671 -22.23 64.78 14.35
N LYS A 672 -22.39 64.06 13.23
CA LYS A 672 -23.56 63.22 12.95
C LYS A 672 -23.53 61.90 13.74
N ILE A 673 -24.71 61.38 14.05
CA ILE A 673 -24.90 60.07 14.69
C ILE A 673 -24.63 58.96 13.66
N LEU A 674 -24.00 57.87 14.10
CA LEU A 674 -23.77 56.67 13.28
C LEU A 674 -25.08 55.90 13.05
N GLY A 675 -25.36 55.55 11.80
CA GLY A 675 -26.53 54.77 11.40
C GLY A 675 -26.33 53.26 11.56
N LEU A 676 -27.38 52.48 11.30
CA LEU A 676 -27.34 51.01 11.37
C LEU A 676 -26.23 50.41 10.50
N TRP A 677 -26.09 50.91 9.27
CA TRP A 677 -25.09 50.42 8.32
C TRP A 677 -23.65 50.73 8.74
N ASP A 678 -23.43 51.83 9.47
CA ASP A 678 -22.12 52.15 10.04
C ASP A 678 -21.72 51.12 11.10
N VAL A 679 -22.64 50.81 12.02
CA VAL A 679 -22.42 49.80 13.08
C VAL A 679 -22.23 48.40 12.49
N SER A 680 -23.06 48.06 11.50
CA SER A 680 -22.98 46.79 10.79
C SER A 680 -21.65 46.62 10.05
N THR A 681 -21.22 47.62 9.29
CA THR A 681 -19.96 47.60 8.53
C THR A 681 -18.77 47.51 9.48
N MET A 682 -18.80 48.22 10.61
CA MET A 682 -17.77 48.13 11.64
C MET A 682 -17.71 46.74 12.29
N ALA A 683 -18.87 46.17 12.65
CA ALA A 683 -18.96 44.83 13.21
C ALA A 683 -18.47 43.75 12.23
N PHE A 684 -18.91 43.82 10.96
CA PHE A 684 -18.48 42.89 9.93
C PHE A 684 -16.97 42.97 9.66
N THR A 685 -16.39 44.18 9.64
CA THR A 685 -14.94 44.36 9.52
C THR A 685 -14.19 43.67 10.67
N CYS A 686 -14.68 43.82 11.90
CA CYS A 686 -14.10 43.15 13.06
C CYS A 686 -14.23 41.61 12.96
N VAL A 687 -15.37 41.10 12.49
CA VAL A 687 -15.58 39.66 12.25
C VAL A 687 -14.58 39.11 11.23
N VAL A 688 -14.45 39.75 10.07
CA VAL A 688 -13.55 39.29 9.00
C VAL A 688 -12.10 39.28 9.45
N VAL A 689 -11.64 40.35 10.12
CA VAL A 689 -10.26 40.43 10.64
C VAL A 689 -10.03 39.37 11.71
N THR A 690 -10.93 39.26 12.69
CA THR A 690 -10.74 38.36 13.83
C THR A 690 -10.77 36.89 13.42
N VAL A 691 -11.72 36.50 12.58
CA VAL A 691 -11.84 35.12 12.10
C VAL A 691 -10.58 34.72 11.34
N ASN A 692 -10.09 35.55 10.42
CA ASN A 692 -8.87 35.27 9.67
C ASN A 692 -7.61 35.21 10.55
N LEU A 693 -7.50 36.08 11.57
CA LEU A 693 -6.40 36.03 12.55
C LEU A 693 -6.48 34.78 13.45
N ARG A 694 -7.67 34.39 13.88
CA ARG A 694 -7.89 33.16 14.65
C ARG A 694 -7.43 31.93 13.88
N LEU A 695 -7.65 31.89 12.56
CA LEU A 695 -7.20 30.77 11.75
C LEU A 695 -5.68 30.58 11.84
N LEU A 696 -4.91 31.67 11.75
CA LEU A 696 -3.45 31.61 11.91
C LEU A 696 -3.04 31.10 13.30
N MET A 697 -3.74 31.51 14.35
CA MET A 697 -3.50 31.00 15.71
C MET A 697 -3.81 29.50 15.85
N ALA A 698 -4.74 28.97 15.06
CA ALA A 698 -5.12 27.56 15.08
C ALA A 698 -4.19 26.65 14.23
N CYS A 699 -3.35 27.23 13.36
CA CYS A 699 -2.39 26.48 12.56
C CYS A 699 -1.26 25.90 13.43
N ASN A 700 -0.83 24.68 13.11
CA ASN A 700 0.34 24.07 13.76
C ASN A 700 1.63 24.48 13.05
N SER A 701 1.58 24.56 11.72
CA SER A 701 2.70 25.02 10.89
C SER A 701 2.29 26.23 10.06
N ILE A 702 3.06 27.32 10.12
CA ILE A 702 2.77 28.53 9.35
C ILE A 702 3.75 28.62 8.18
N THR A 703 3.23 28.48 6.97
CA THR A 703 3.98 28.70 5.72
C THR A 703 3.72 30.09 5.16
N ARG A 704 4.53 30.54 4.18
CA ARG A 704 4.33 31.82 3.49
C ARG A 704 2.93 31.95 2.87
N TRP A 705 2.37 30.85 2.39
CA TRP A 705 1.02 30.80 1.82
C TRP A 705 -0.08 31.14 2.82
N HIS A 706 0.09 30.76 4.09
CA HIS A 706 -0.87 31.11 5.14
C HIS A 706 -0.91 32.63 5.33
N TYR A 707 0.25 33.29 5.45
CA TYR A 707 0.32 34.75 5.56
C TYR A 707 -0.27 35.45 4.33
N PHE A 708 0.09 35.01 3.12
CA PHE A 708 -0.44 35.61 1.89
C PHE A 708 -1.96 35.44 1.77
N SER A 709 -2.49 34.26 2.10
CA SER A 709 -3.93 34.00 2.03
C SER A 709 -4.70 34.86 3.03
N VAL A 710 -4.23 34.97 4.27
CA VAL A 710 -4.90 35.75 5.32
C VAL A 710 -4.81 37.24 5.06
N ALA A 711 -3.62 37.75 4.73
CA ALA A 711 -3.44 39.15 4.36
C ALA A 711 -4.24 39.50 3.09
N GLY A 712 -4.24 38.60 2.09
CA GLY A 712 -5.02 38.74 0.87
C GLY A 712 -6.53 38.78 1.12
N SER A 713 -7.05 37.93 2.01
CA SER A 713 -8.48 37.93 2.38
C SER A 713 -8.89 39.20 3.13
N ILE A 714 -8.05 39.69 4.05
CA ILE A 714 -8.29 40.96 4.75
C ILE A 714 -8.23 42.14 3.76
N ALA A 715 -7.23 42.16 2.88
CA ALA A 715 -7.09 43.19 1.85
C ALA A 715 -8.27 43.16 0.86
N ALA A 716 -8.77 41.97 0.50
CA ALA A 716 -9.93 41.80 -0.38
C ALA A 716 -11.20 42.39 0.25
N TRP A 717 -11.39 42.24 1.56
CA TRP A 717 -12.49 42.90 2.27
C TRP A 717 -12.41 44.43 2.17
N PHE A 718 -11.23 45.00 2.48
CA PHE A 718 -11.04 46.45 2.39
C PHE A 718 -11.20 46.97 0.96
N LEU A 719 -10.62 46.29 -0.03
CA LEU A 719 -10.77 46.64 -1.44
C LEU A 719 -12.25 46.60 -1.87
N PHE A 720 -12.97 45.56 -1.49
CA PHE A 720 -14.40 45.41 -1.79
C PHE A 720 -15.21 46.55 -1.18
N ILE A 721 -15.08 46.81 0.12
CA ILE A 721 -15.89 47.85 0.78
C ILE A 721 -15.56 49.26 0.27
N PHE A 722 -14.30 49.56 -0.09
CA PHE A 722 -13.95 50.84 -0.69
C PHE A 722 -14.60 51.06 -2.06
N ILE A 723 -14.59 50.03 -2.90
CA ILE A 723 -15.21 50.12 -4.23
C ILE A 723 -16.73 50.16 -4.08
N TYR A 724 -17.30 49.28 -3.27
CA TYR A 724 -18.74 49.18 -3.04
C TYR A 724 -19.31 50.49 -2.50
N SER A 725 -18.70 51.10 -1.49
CA SER A 725 -19.16 52.38 -0.93
C SER A 725 -18.87 53.62 -1.78
N ALA A 726 -18.04 53.51 -2.83
CA ALA A 726 -17.71 54.61 -3.75
C ALA A 726 -18.63 54.65 -4.99
N ILE A 727 -19.16 53.51 -5.41
CA ILE A 727 -20.07 53.41 -6.56
C ILE A 727 -21.46 53.88 -6.11
N MET A 728 -22.00 54.90 -6.78
CA MET A 728 -23.33 55.43 -6.47
C MET A 728 -24.37 54.80 -7.39
N THR A 729 -25.07 53.77 -6.90
CA THR A 729 -26.22 53.18 -7.60
C THR A 729 -27.52 53.88 -7.20
N SER A 730 -28.49 53.95 -8.11
CA SER A 730 -29.79 54.63 -7.87
C SER A 730 -30.64 53.96 -6.78
N PHE A 731 -30.40 52.67 -6.47
CA PHE A 731 -31.05 51.92 -5.39
C PHE A 731 -30.44 52.24 -4.01
N ASP A 732 -29.12 52.40 -3.87
CA ASP A 732 -28.43 52.69 -2.59
C ASP A 732 -28.81 54.03 -1.97
N ARG A 733 -29.30 54.96 -2.79
CA ARG A 733 -29.78 56.28 -2.34
C ARG A 733 -31.05 56.18 -1.48
N GLN A 734 -31.78 55.07 -1.56
CA GLN A 734 -32.93 54.78 -0.68
C GLN A 734 -32.51 54.06 0.62
N GLU A 735 -31.40 53.32 0.63
CA GLU A 735 -30.98 52.50 1.79
C GLU A 735 -29.89 53.15 2.67
N ASN A 736 -29.34 54.32 2.32
CA ASN A 736 -28.28 55.04 3.07
C ASN A 736 -26.96 54.27 3.23
N GLU A 737 -26.59 53.40 2.28
CA GLU A 737 -25.33 52.63 2.31
C GLU A 737 -24.13 53.37 1.68
N TYR A 738 -24.40 54.50 1.02
CA TYR A 738 -23.38 55.28 0.31
C TYR A 738 -22.37 55.94 1.27
N PHE A 739 -21.08 55.84 0.94
CA PHE A 739 -19.97 56.51 1.63
C PHE A 739 -19.73 56.09 3.11
N VAL A 740 -20.40 55.05 3.60
CA VAL A 740 -20.34 54.55 4.99
C VAL A 740 -18.90 54.31 5.48
N ILE A 741 -18.08 53.56 4.71
CA ILE A 741 -16.70 53.23 5.15
C ILE A 741 -15.79 54.47 5.24
N TYR A 742 -15.99 55.46 4.38
CA TYR A 742 -15.21 56.70 4.40
C TYR A 742 -15.58 57.57 5.61
N VAL A 743 -16.86 57.56 6.01
CA VAL A 743 -17.31 58.20 7.26
C VAL A 743 -16.69 57.49 8.46
N LEU A 744 -16.74 56.16 8.51
CA LEU A 744 -16.15 55.36 9.59
C LEU A 744 -14.64 55.62 9.73
N MET A 745 -13.88 55.58 8.63
CA MET A 745 -12.44 55.85 8.64
C MET A 745 -12.08 57.28 9.03
N SER A 746 -12.98 58.25 8.86
CA SER A 746 -12.76 59.62 9.35
C SER A 746 -12.83 59.72 10.88
N THR A 747 -13.27 58.67 11.57
CA THR A 747 -13.39 58.64 13.03
C THR A 747 -12.24 57.87 13.67
N PHE A 748 -11.67 58.44 14.74
CA PHE A 748 -10.68 57.74 15.57
C PHE A 748 -11.25 56.47 16.21
N PHE A 749 -12.56 56.50 16.49
CA PHE A 749 -13.30 55.41 17.11
C PHE A 749 -13.25 54.10 16.29
N PHE A 750 -13.29 54.19 14.96
CA PHE A 750 -13.19 53.05 14.05
C PHE A 750 -11.86 52.30 14.23
N TYR A 751 -10.73 53.00 14.23
CA TYR A 751 -9.40 52.38 14.38
C TYR A 751 -9.22 51.74 15.76
N LEU A 752 -9.71 52.40 16.81
CA LEU A 752 -9.67 51.84 18.17
C LEU A 752 -10.46 50.54 18.26
N THR A 753 -11.67 50.51 17.70
CA THR A 753 -12.53 49.31 17.69
C THR A 753 -11.92 48.20 16.85
N LEU A 754 -11.40 48.53 15.67
CA LEU A 754 -10.73 47.59 14.77
C LEU A 754 -9.51 46.91 15.43
N LEU A 755 -8.83 47.59 16.34
CA LEU A 755 -7.71 47.01 17.09
C LEU A 755 -8.17 46.22 18.33
N LEU A 756 -9.04 46.82 19.13
CA LEU A 756 -9.35 46.32 20.48
C LEU A 756 -10.35 45.15 20.44
N VAL A 757 -11.31 45.15 19.51
CA VAL A 757 -12.30 44.06 19.39
C VAL A 757 -11.63 42.74 19.03
N PRO A 758 -10.75 42.64 17.99
CA PRO A 758 -10.04 41.39 17.72
C PRO A 758 -9.16 40.93 18.89
N ILE A 759 -8.49 41.85 19.60
CA ILE A 759 -7.65 41.48 20.76
C ILE A 759 -8.48 40.84 21.86
N ILE A 760 -9.61 41.46 22.24
CA ILE A 760 -10.49 40.92 23.29
C ILE A 760 -11.09 39.59 22.83
N ALA A 761 -11.59 39.52 21.59
CA ALA A 761 -12.20 38.31 21.05
C ALA A 761 -11.23 37.12 21.01
N LEU A 762 -9.96 37.35 20.68
CA LEU A 762 -8.93 36.29 20.59
C LEU A 762 -8.24 35.98 21.92
N PHE A 763 -8.35 36.87 22.92
CA PHE A 763 -7.69 36.68 24.21
C PHE A 763 -8.13 35.40 24.92
N GLY A 764 -9.43 35.09 24.89
CA GLY A 764 -9.97 33.85 25.45
C GLY A 764 -9.39 32.60 24.80
N ASP A 765 -9.24 32.60 23.48
CA ASP A 765 -8.65 31.48 22.74
C ASP A 765 -7.15 31.33 23.03
N PHE A 766 -6.43 32.45 23.08
CA PHE A 766 -5.00 32.45 23.42
C PHE A 766 -4.75 31.83 24.80
N LEU A 767 -5.56 32.22 25.80
CA LEU A 767 -5.46 31.68 27.16
C LEU A 767 -5.78 30.18 27.18
N TYR A 768 -6.86 29.77 26.51
CA TYR A 768 -7.24 28.36 26.43
C TYR A 768 -6.17 27.50 25.76
N LEU A 769 -5.62 27.91 24.61
CA LEU A 769 -4.56 27.19 23.93
C LEU A 769 -3.28 27.11 24.77
N SER A 770 -2.95 28.18 25.49
CA SER A 770 -1.78 28.21 26.38
C SER A 770 -1.96 27.24 27.56
N ILE A 771 -3.12 27.26 28.22
CA ILE A 771 -3.44 26.35 29.34
C ILE A 771 -3.48 24.90 28.86
N GLN A 772 -4.12 24.63 27.71
CA GLN A 772 -4.21 23.29 27.14
C GLN A 772 -2.83 22.75 26.83
N ARG A 773 -1.95 23.54 26.18
CA ARG A 773 -0.60 23.10 25.83
C ARG A 773 0.29 22.89 27.06
N TRP A 774 0.16 23.71 28.10
CA TRP A 774 0.99 23.60 29.30
C TRP A 774 0.55 22.49 30.26
N LEU A 775 -0.75 22.32 30.49
CA LEU A 775 -1.27 21.37 31.48
C LEU A 775 -1.70 20.02 30.89
N PHE A 776 -2.16 20.01 29.63
CA PHE A 776 -2.72 18.82 28.97
C PHE A 776 -2.24 18.72 27.50
N PRO A 777 -0.91 18.60 27.25
CA PRO A 777 -0.37 18.57 25.90
C PRO A 777 -0.82 17.31 25.14
N TYR A 778 -1.08 17.46 23.84
CA TYR A 778 -1.27 16.34 22.93
C TYR A 778 0.06 15.66 22.60
N ASN A 779 0.02 14.37 22.26
CA ASN A 779 1.22 13.58 21.91
C ASN A 779 2.08 14.25 20.82
N TYR A 780 1.45 14.86 19.81
CA TYR A 780 2.18 15.56 18.75
C TYR A 780 2.86 16.85 19.25
N GLN A 781 2.28 17.54 20.24
CA GLN A 781 2.86 18.76 20.82
C GLN A 781 4.11 18.43 21.63
N ILE A 782 4.09 17.30 22.37
CA ILE A 782 5.27 16.81 23.09
C ILE A 782 6.42 16.53 22.11
N ILE A 783 6.12 15.86 21.00
CA ILE A 783 7.13 15.55 19.97
C ILE A 783 7.66 16.81 19.29
N GLN A 784 6.80 17.81 19.04
CA GLN A 784 7.25 19.12 18.54
C GLN A 784 8.22 19.80 19.52
N GLU A 785 7.99 19.68 20.83
CA GLU A 785 8.83 20.29 21.86
C GLU A 785 10.16 19.53 22.02
N MET A 786 10.12 18.20 21.95
CA MET A 786 11.33 17.36 21.96
C MET A 786 12.27 17.66 20.79
N HIS A 787 11.72 17.89 19.59
CA HIS A 787 12.47 18.11 18.36
C HIS A 787 12.54 19.59 17.96
N LYS A 788 12.35 20.51 18.91
CA LYS A 788 12.36 21.97 18.64
C LYS A 788 13.75 22.48 18.26
N ASP A 789 14.78 21.95 18.92
CA ASP A 789 16.18 22.38 18.79
C ASP A 789 16.97 21.53 17.79
N ASP A 790 16.38 20.42 17.32
CA ASP A 790 16.99 19.64 16.24
C ASP A 790 17.04 20.53 15.00
N PRO A 791 18.22 20.73 14.39
CA PRO A 791 18.29 21.43 13.12
C PRO A 791 17.35 20.69 12.17
N HIS A 792 16.38 21.41 11.58
CA HIS A 792 15.50 20.84 10.58
C HIS A 792 16.38 20.11 9.57
N GLU A 793 16.39 18.77 9.61
CA GLU A 793 17.09 17.91 8.67
C GLU A 793 16.43 18.10 7.31
N TYR A 794 16.76 19.20 6.65
CA TYR A 794 16.64 19.33 5.22
C TYR A 794 17.68 18.37 4.63
N SER A 795 17.23 17.13 4.42
CA SER A 795 17.80 16.20 3.45
C SER A 795 19.32 15.99 3.50
N MET A 796 19.82 15.22 4.47
CA MET A 796 20.84 14.24 4.08
C MET A 796 20.10 13.02 3.56
N ILE A 797 19.90 12.98 2.23
CA ILE A 797 19.79 11.69 1.56
C ILE A 797 21.10 10.98 1.88
N GLN A 798 21.07 9.99 2.77
CA GLN A 798 22.11 8.97 2.78
C GLN A 798 22.00 8.28 1.42
N LEU A 799 22.77 8.78 0.46
CA LEU A 799 23.10 8.03 -0.74
C LEU A 799 23.62 6.67 -0.25
N PRO A 800 23.17 5.54 -0.83
CA PRO A 800 23.78 4.25 -0.51
C PRO A 800 25.29 4.38 -0.71
N GLU A 801 26.06 3.82 0.23
CA GLU A 801 27.51 3.90 0.24
C GLU A 801 28.09 3.68 -1.17
N ARG A 802 28.98 4.60 -1.55
CA ARG A 802 29.61 4.66 -2.87
C ARG A 802 30.25 3.31 -3.23
N SER A 803 29.67 2.61 -4.19
CA SER A 803 30.42 1.63 -4.97
C SER A 803 31.41 2.36 -5.88
N HIS A 804 32.62 1.82 -5.97
CA HIS A 804 33.81 2.40 -6.61
C HIS A 804 33.68 2.54 -8.14
N LEU A 805 32.93 3.51 -8.65
CA LEU A 805 32.89 3.83 -10.07
C LEU A 805 33.86 4.96 -10.42
N SER A 806 34.64 4.76 -11.48
CA SER A 806 35.55 5.79 -12.01
C SER A 806 34.75 6.93 -12.67
N PRO A 807 35.32 8.14 -12.80
CA PRO A 807 34.63 9.29 -13.41
C PRO A 807 34.16 9.07 -14.85
N GLU A 808 34.81 8.15 -15.58
CA GLU A 808 34.46 7.81 -16.96
C GLU A 808 33.28 6.83 -17.03
N GLU A 809 33.20 5.87 -16.10
CA GLU A 809 32.08 4.93 -15.97
C GLU A 809 30.80 5.62 -15.49
N ALA A 810 30.92 6.57 -14.56
CA ALA A 810 29.79 7.40 -14.14
C ALA A 810 29.21 8.21 -15.33
N ARG A 811 30.07 8.61 -16.28
CA ARG A 811 29.67 9.37 -17.47
C ARG A 811 29.00 8.49 -18.51
N SER A 812 29.50 7.28 -18.74
CA SER A 812 28.87 6.33 -19.68
C SER A 812 27.51 5.86 -19.16
N TYR A 813 27.40 5.60 -17.85
CA TYR A 813 26.15 5.28 -17.18
C TYR A 813 25.11 6.40 -17.32
N ALA A 814 25.51 7.65 -17.08
CA ALA A 814 24.63 8.81 -17.26
C ALA A 814 24.16 9.02 -18.72
N ILE A 815 25.02 8.71 -19.71
CA ILE A 815 24.66 8.79 -21.13
C ILE A 815 23.69 7.68 -21.54
N SER A 816 23.80 6.50 -20.92
CA SER A 816 22.90 5.38 -21.18
C SER A 816 21.46 5.61 -20.68
N MET A 817 21.27 6.53 -19.74
CA MET A 817 19.96 6.90 -19.17
C MET A 817 19.21 7.99 -19.98
N LEU A 818 19.75 8.46 -21.11
CA LEU A 818 19.02 9.40 -21.98
C LEU A 818 17.95 8.64 -22.79
N PRO A 819 16.67 9.06 -22.75
CA PRO A 819 15.62 8.45 -23.58
C PRO A 819 15.95 8.64 -25.06
N ARG A 820 15.89 7.56 -25.85
CA ARG A 820 16.29 7.52 -27.26
C ARG A 820 15.16 7.72 -28.28
N GLU A 821 14.00 8.28 -27.88
CA GLU A 821 12.87 8.39 -28.80
C GLU A 821 12.50 9.83 -29.17
N THR A 822 12.44 10.06 -30.48
CA THR A 822 11.84 11.24 -31.12
C THR A 822 10.33 11.04 -31.25
N SER A 823 9.55 11.65 -30.35
CA SER A 823 8.09 11.65 -30.43
C SER A 823 7.57 12.51 -31.60
N LYS A 824 6.69 11.92 -32.43
CA LYS A 824 5.93 12.62 -33.47
C LYS A 824 4.68 13.24 -32.86
N HIS A 825 4.53 14.55 -33.09
CA HIS A 825 3.40 15.41 -32.74
C HIS A 825 2.00 14.78 -32.92
N THR A 826 1.18 14.83 -31.87
CA THR A 826 -0.27 15.07 -31.98
C THR A 826 -0.64 16.18 -30.99
N GLY A 827 -1.41 17.16 -31.47
CA GLY A 827 -1.70 18.41 -30.77
C GLY A 827 -2.69 18.24 -29.62
N PHE A 828 -2.54 19.11 -28.62
CA PHE A 828 -3.30 19.23 -27.37
C PHE A 828 -2.89 18.29 -26.22
N ALA A 829 -1.75 18.59 -25.60
CA ALA A 829 -1.49 18.38 -24.17
C ALA A 829 -0.35 19.31 -23.71
N PHE A 830 -0.51 19.93 -22.54
CA PHE A 830 0.47 20.79 -21.87
C PHE A 830 1.62 19.99 -21.24
N ASP A 831 2.20 19.02 -21.97
CA ASP A 831 3.40 18.30 -21.54
C ASP A 831 4.62 18.84 -22.28
N SER A 832 5.24 19.86 -21.68
CA SER A 832 6.63 20.19 -22.00
C SER A 832 7.55 19.53 -20.97
N PRO A 833 8.60 18.79 -21.38
CA PRO A 833 9.60 18.24 -20.47
C PRO A 833 10.49 19.39 -20.01
N GLY A 834 10.01 20.12 -19.01
CA GLY A 834 10.67 21.34 -18.52
C GLY A 834 9.97 22.07 -17.39
N TYR A 835 8.76 21.66 -16.99
CA TYR A 835 8.12 22.24 -15.81
C TYR A 835 8.67 21.59 -14.54
N GLU A 836 9.51 22.34 -13.82
CA GLU A 836 9.77 22.05 -12.41
C GLU A 836 8.42 22.05 -11.70
N SER A 837 8.06 20.94 -11.04
CA SER A 837 6.88 20.97 -10.19
C SER A 837 7.17 21.97 -9.07
N PHE A 838 6.44 23.08 -9.10
CA PHE A 838 6.56 24.16 -8.13
C PHE A 838 6.50 23.65 -6.67
N PHE A 839 5.84 22.50 -6.47
CA PHE A 839 5.69 21.79 -5.20
C PHE A 839 6.94 21.03 -4.72
N ALA A 840 7.84 20.57 -5.60
CA ALA A 840 9.05 19.85 -5.20
C ALA A 840 10.05 20.76 -4.45
N SER A 841 10.14 22.03 -4.84
CA SER A 841 11.01 23.01 -4.18
C SER A 841 10.60 23.32 -2.73
N GLN A 842 9.31 23.16 -2.40
CA GLN A 842 8.78 23.41 -1.06
C GLN A 842 8.97 22.25 -0.09
N GLN A 843 9.23 21.04 -0.61
CA GLN A 843 9.50 19.85 0.20
C GLN A 843 10.98 19.74 0.60
N GLY A 844 11.83 20.72 0.22
CA GLY A 844 13.25 20.70 0.58
C GLY A 844 14.04 19.59 -0.11
N VAL A 845 13.49 18.99 -1.17
CA VAL A 845 14.18 17.97 -1.96
C VAL A 845 15.22 18.67 -2.82
N GLY A 846 16.49 18.47 -2.50
CA GLY A 846 17.59 18.80 -3.40
C GLY A 846 17.45 17.98 -4.68
N VAL A 847 17.06 18.64 -5.77
CA VAL A 847 17.02 18.03 -7.10
C VAL A 847 18.45 17.52 -7.40
N PRO A 848 18.66 16.24 -7.77
CA PRO A 848 19.97 15.79 -8.19
C PRO A 848 20.44 16.70 -9.33
N HIS A 849 21.71 17.13 -9.29
CA HIS A 849 22.25 17.98 -10.33
C HIS A 849 21.91 17.39 -11.69
N LYS A 850 21.17 18.16 -12.49
CA LYS A 850 20.71 17.74 -13.79
C LYS A 850 21.94 17.29 -14.61
N PRO A 851 21.90 16.17 -15.36
CA PRO A 851 23.08 15.65 -16.08
C PRO A 851 23.74 16.70 -17.00
N TRP A 852 22.96 17.66 -17.49
CA TRP A 852 23.47 18.78 -18.27
C TRP A 852 24.24 19.82 -17.45
N ASP A 853 24.00 19.97 -16.16
CA ASP A 853 24.76 20.89 -15.29
C ASP A 853 26.16 20.33 -15.00
N VAL A 854 26.30 19.00 -14.91
CA VAL A 854 27.60 18.31 -14.82
C VAL A 854 28.33 18.41 -16.16
N ALA A 855 27.64 18.19 -17.28
CA ALA A 855 28.22 18.36 -18.62
C ALA A 855 28.61 19.83 -18.91
N ARG A 856 27.83 20.81 -18.43
CA ARG A 856 28.10 22.25 -18.57
C ARG A 856 29.25 22.72 -17.68
N ARG A 857 29.40 22.19 -16.47
CA ARG A 857 30.60 22.45 -15.62
C ARG A 857 31.84 21.77 -16.19
N ALA A 858 31.71 20.58 -16.76
CA ALA A 858 32.81 19.88 -17.43
C ALA A 858 33.23 20.56 -18.75
N SER A 859 32.32 21.27 -19.44
CA SER A 859 32.63 22.05 -20.65
C SER A 859 33.23 23.42 -20.37
N MET A 860 33.08 23.96 -19.14
CA MET A 860 33.76 25.18 -18.71
C MET A 860 35.20 24.88 -18.27
N LYS A 861 36.11 24.77 -19.24
CA LYS A 861 37.56 24.66 -18.99
C LYS A 861 38.24 26.02 -19.16
N LYS A 862 38.96 26.44 -18.10
CA LYS A 862 40.11 27.36 -18.02
C LYS A 862 40.07 28.62 -18.91
N GLN A 863 39.66 29.75 -18.32
CA GLN A 863 40.21 31.04 -18.73
C GLN A 863 41.72 31.05 -18.39
N ARG A 864 42.54 31.26 -19.43
CA ARG A 864 43.99 31.47 -19.34
C ARG A 864 44.30 32.60 -18.35
N GLN A 865 45.09 32.33 -17.32
CA GLN A 865 45.84 33.37 -16.61
C GLN A 865 46.78 34.04 -17.63
N GLN A 866 46.58 35.33 -17.89
CA GLN A 866 47.58 36.17 -18.57
C GLN A 866 48.75 36.43 -17.60
N PRO A 867 50.01 36.44 -18.08
CA PRO A 867 51.16 36.72 -17.23
C PRO A 867 51.26 38.22 -16.91
N GLN A 868 51.41 38.55 -15.62
CA GLN A 868 51.78 39.89 -15.15
C GLN A 868 53.13 40.30 -15.76
N ARG A 869 53.13 41.40 -16.50
CA ARG A 869 54.35 42.15 -16.85
C ARG A 869 54.72 43.08 -15.70
N SER A 870 55.95 42.94 -15.23
CA SER A 870 56.70 43.95 -14.51
C SER A 870 56.90 45.19 -15.40
N GLU A 871 56.68 46.40 -14.87
CA GLU A 871 57.69 47.48 -14.83
C GLU A 871 57.14 48.78 -14.22
N ARG A 872 57.93 49.28 -13.27
CA ARG A 872 58.14 50.66 -12.79
C ARG A 872 57.40 51.79 -13.53
N SER A 873 56.61 52.58 -12.80
CA SER A 873 56.94 53.93 -12.31
C SER A 873 55.77 54.49 -11.49
#